data_AF-A0A958QQN8-F1
#
_entry.id   AF-A0A958QQN8-F1
#
_cell.length_a   1.000
_cell.length_b   1.000
_cell.length_c   1.000
_cell.angle_alpha   90.00
_cell.angle_beta   90.00
_cell.angle_gamma   90.00
#
_symmetry.space_group_name_H-M   'P 1'
#
loop_
_entity.id
_entity.type
_entity.pdbx_description
1 polymer ?
#
loop_
_entity_poly.entity_id
_entity_poly.type
_entity_poly.pdbx_seq_one_letter_code
_entity_poly.pdbx_strand_id
1 'polypeptide(L)'
;MTAHTGSFAGNDIASITIDHHVVGPSEPVFIIAEIGINHNGSIEKAKELIDIAKKAGVNAVKFQKRDLKSIYQNEILTNLKNFEQGFQYIIPILQDYELSPDQIFELKEYTEEAGLTFLCTPFDIVSALQLEEMGTPCYKVSSADLTNFELLEYLADFSKPLLLSTGMSYEYEIQKTVDFLVERKSSFALLHCVSCYPVDPRDANLGRIRSLMSHYGVPVGYSGHDVGTALSVIATSLGATIIEKHITTDKSLRGPDHKVSLLPQELYRLVASIRESEQATLEPQDELLQGELLNKMIFRKSIVAKSPIKLGEEITREQLTVKSPGTGLSPQKLYELVGKIAKRNLAVDDLFQESDLLETTETRIVEMPNWGQGGIVVRYHDFETALPFQTQSLEFHFTYQDTLLELPREKLEKYRFELQRKSLRVHCCEYIGENLFDLCSQYPDIRARSVETLQQVINRTSELSEYFNDETPLIVFNVGAMSLAKDVRDTEIDVPEFYRLIGELDLKNTKLMAQNMPPNPWYFGGQWKGHYFLEAQELIDFCEATGQYICLDLSHASMACLHMKEDYLSYLAQLKPYTRHIHIADAKGAEGEGTQIGTGDVDFVGFFQIFSDYTGTWIPEIWQGHINNHEGALEALGHLSKLLQESKKSLFLDSTNRKTEDALLPSSESTTAKNRETGNIQPRGS
;
A
#
# COMPACT_ATOMS: atom_id res chain seq x y z
N MET A 1 -43.11 4.75 27.68
CA MET A 1 -41.73 5.15 28.02
C MET A 1 -41.01 5.35 26.71
N THR A 2 -40.51 6.56 26.49
CA THR A 2 -39.93 7.07 25.25
C THR A 2 -38.72 6.24 24.84
N ALA A 3 -38.78 5.71 23.61
CA ALA A 3 -37.66 5.06 22.95
C ALA A 3 -36.56 6.11 22.71
N HIS A 4 -35.41 5.93 23.37
CA HIS A 4 -34.18 6.61 22.99
C HIS A 4 -33.64 5.92 21.73
N THR A 5 -34.14 6.32 20.56
CA THR A 5 -33.43 6.11 19.30
C THR A 5 -32.38 7.22 19.15
N GLY A 6 -31.31 7.11 19.93
CA GLY A 6 -30.07 7.84 19.67
C GLY A 6 -29.24 7.05 18.67
N SER A 7 -28.76 7.68 17.61
CA SER A 7 -27.75 7.10 16.73
C SER A 7 -26.47 6.88 17.53
N PHE A 8 -26.14 5.62 17.84
CA PHE A 8 -24.86 5.23 18.43
C PHE A 8 -23.77 5.15 17.34
N ALA A 9 -23.48 6.26 16.69
CA ALA A 9 -22.25 6.44 15.92
C ALA A 9 -21.22 7.05 16.89
N GLY A 10 -20.29 6.24 17.39
CA GLY A 10 -19.16 6.71 18.21
C GLY A 10 -19.20 6.36 19.70
N ASN A 11 -19.40 5.09 20.07
CA ASN A 11 -18.86 4.62 21.35
C ASN A 11 -17.49 4.00 21.08
N ASP A 12 -16.49 4.41 21.87
CA ASP A 12 -15.16 3.77 21.93
C ASP A 12 -15.35 2.29 22.29
N ILE A 13 -15.32 1.41 21.28
CA ILE A 13 -15.29 -0.03 21.52
C ILE A 13 -13.96 -0.31 22.23
N ALA A 14 -14.04 -0.82 23.46
CA ALA A 14 -12.85 -1.14 24.23
C ALA A 14 -12.02 -2.21 23.51
N SER A 15 -10.70 -2.05 23.40
CA SER A 15 -9.83 -3.12 22.93
C SER A 15 -9.51 -4.09 24.07
N ILE A 16 -9.20 -5.34 23.71
CA ILE A 16 -8.67 -6.33 24.64
C ILE A 16 -7.29 -6.79 24.15
N THR A 17 -6.44 -7.24 25.07
CA THR A 17 -5.15 -7.83 24.71
C THR A 17 -5.22 -9.34 24.91
N ILE A 18 -4.95 -10.10 23.85
CA ILE A 18 -4.84 -11.55 23.87
C ILE A 18 -3.36 -11.88 23.65
N ASP A 19 -2.71 -12.40 24.69
CA ASP A 19 -1.26 -12.63 24.68
C ASP A 19 -0.50 -11.33 24.34
N HIS A 20 0.08 -11.21 23.15
CA HIS A 20 0.78 -10.01 22.67
C HIS A 20 0.02 -9.26 21.56
N HIS A 21 -1.22 -9.66 21.27
CA HIS A 21 -2.08 -9.06 20.24
C HIS A 21 -3.13 -8.14 20.87
N VAL A 22 -3.22 -6.90 20.37
CA VAL A 22 -4.36 -6.02 20.66
C VAL A 22 -5.48 -6.37 19.70
N VAL A 23 -6.71 -6.51 20.22
CA VAL A 23 -7.89 -6.88 19.45
C VAL A 23 -8.95 -5.80 19.63
N GLY A 24 -9.34 -5.18 18.52
CA GLY A 24 -10.33 -4.11 18.48
C GLY A 24 -10.56 -3.62 17.04
N PRO A 25 -11.45 -2.63 16.82
CA PRO A 25 -11.85 -2.20 15.48
C PRO A 25 -10.72 -1.62 14.61
N SER A 26 -9.69 -1.04 15.23
CA SER A 26 -8.55 -0.43 14.52
C SER A 26 -7.35 -1.38 14.37
N GLU A 27 -7.49 -2.61 14.85
CA GLU A 27 -6.44 -3.62 14.80
C GLU A 27 -6.74 -4.65 13.72
N PRO A 28 -5.71 -5.31 13.14
CA PRO A 28 -5.95 -6.44 12.27
C PRO A 28 -6.80 -7.52 12.95
N VAL A 29 -7.73 -8.09 12.21
CA VAL A 29 -8.61 -9.18 12.63
C VAL A 29 -7.77 -10.33 13.16
N PHE A 30 -8.11 -10.74 14.37
CA PHE A 30 -7.49 -11.85 15.08
C PHE A 30 -8.11 -13.17 14.60
N ILE A 31 -7.32 -13.98 13.90
CA ILE A 31 -7.80 -15.22 13.27
C ILE A 31 -7.41 -16.42 14.13
N ILE A 32 -8.41 -17.24 14.48
CA ILE A 32 -8.28 -18.44 15.30
C ILE A 32 -8.55 -19.67 14.43
N ALA A 33 -7.54 -20.51 14.27
CA ALA A 33 -7.69 -21.85 13.72
C ALA A 33 -8.14 -22.82 14.84
N GLU A 34 -9.42 -23.16 14.85
CA GLU A 34 -9.97 -24.12 15.80
C GLU A 34 -9.58 -25.54 15.40
N ILE A 35 -8.64 -26.14 16.13
CA ILE A 35 -8.30 -27.56 15.99
C ILE A 35 -9.38 -28.38 16.70
N GLY A 36 -9.87 -27.91 17.84
CA GLY A 36 -10.93 -28.58 18.60
C GLY A 36 -10.56 -30.03 18.90
N ILE A 37 -11.34 -30.98 18.37
CA ILE A 37 -11.09 -32.43 18.46
C ILE A 37 -10.67 -33.07 17.11
N ASN A 38 -10.37 -32.27 16.08
CA ASN A 38 -9.98 -32.76 14.75
C ASN A 38 -8.60 -33.43 14.70
N HIS A 39 -7.86 -33.41 15.82
CA HIS A 39 -6.66 -34.20 16.01
C HIS A 39 -6.96 -35.69 16.23
N ASN A 40 -8.23 -36.08 16.44
CA ASN A 40 -8.67 -37.48 16.62
C ASN A 40 -7.91 -38.23 17.73
N GLY A 41 -7.52 -37.55 18.82
CA GLY A 41 -6.70 -38.14 19.89
C GLY A 41 -5.21 -38.33 19.56
N SER A 42 -4.74 -37.84 18.40
CA SER A 42 -3.34 -37.95 17.98
C SER A 42 -2.58 -36.63 18.15
N ILE A 43 -1.51 -36.66 18.93
CA ILE A 43 -0.63 -35.50 19.11
C ILE A 43 0.08 -35.09 17.81
N GLU A 44 0.51 -36.07 17.02
CA GLU A 44 1.18 -35.81 15.72
C GLU A 44 0.25 -35.10 14.75
N LYS A 45 -1.04 -35.49 14.72
CA LYS A 45 -2.03 -34.80 13.90
C LYS A 45 -2.32 -33.39 14.41
N ALA A 46 -2.32 -33.18 15.73
CA ALA A 46 -2.44 -31.85 16.30
C ALA A 46 -1.26 -30.96 15.88
N LYS A 47 -0.02 -31.45 15.95
CA LYS A 47 1.18 -30.73 15.47
C LYS A 47 1.11 -30.42 13.98
N GLU A 48 0.67 -31.37 13.15
CA GLU A 48 0.44 -31.14 11.72
C GLU A 48 -0.56 -29.99 11.46
N LEU A 49 -1.65 -29.93 12.23
CA LEU A 49 -2.63 -28.83 12.13
C LEU A 49 -2.05 -27.49 12.60
N ILE A 50 -1.18 -27.48 13.61
CA ILE A 50 -0.42 -26.28 14.04
C ILE A 50 0.48 -25.79 12.90
N ASP A 51 1.21 -26.69 12.22
CA ASP A 51 2.06 -26.32 11.08
C ASP A 51 1.25 -25.70 9.92
N ILE A 52 0.06 -26.24 9.64
CA ILE A 52 -0.86 -25.69 8.65
C ILE A 52 -1.32 -24.29 9.06
N ALA A 53 -1.70 -24.10 10.32
CA ALA A 53 -2.12 -22.80 10.85
C ALA A 53 -0.99 -21.76 10.77
N LYS A 54 0.24 -22.15 11.13
CA LYS A 54 1.43 -21.30 11.02
C LYS A 54 1.67 -20.86 9.58
N LYS A 55 1.66 -21.80 8.63
CA LYS A 55 1.82 -21.50 7.20
C LYS A 55 0.74 -20.60 6.65
N ALA A 56 -0.47 -20.63 7.23
CA ALA A 56 -1.56 -19.76 6.82
C ALA A 56 -1.42 -18.33 7.31
N GLY A 57 -0.62 -18.07 8.34
CA GLY A 57 -0.52 -16.76 8.97
C GLY A 57 -1.72 -16.41 9.85
N VAL A 58 -2.33 -17.39 10.53
CA VAL A 58 -3.32 -17.11 11.59
C VAL A 58 -2.62 -16.58 12.84
N ASN A 59 -3.38 -16.02 13.79
CA ASN A 59 -2.83 -15.51 15.05
C ASN A 59 -2.76 -16.60 16.12
N ALA A 60 -3.77 -17.47 16.17
CA ALA A 60 -3.89 -18.46 17.21
C ALA A 60 -4.38 -19.81 16.69
N VAL A 61 -4.03 -20.86 17.42
CA VAL A 61 -4.69 -22.18 17.34
C VAL A 61 -5.47 -22.42 18.62
N LYS A 62 -6.61 -23.09 18.51
CA LYS A 62 -7.45 -23.37 19.66
C LYS A 62 -7.77 -24.86 19.82
N PHE A 63 -7.63 -25.33 21.05
CA PHE A 63 -7.96 -26.68 21.49
C PHE A 63 -9.17 -26.68 22.44
N GLN A 64 -9.61 -27.89 22.80
CA GLN A 64 -10.70 -28.11 23.75
C GLN A 64 -10.21 -29.07 24.84
N LYS A 65 -10.47 -28.75 26.11
CA LYS A 65 -10.11 -29.60 27.25
C LYS A 65 -11.33 -29.91 28.10
N ARG A 66 -11.47 -31.19 28.46
CA ARG A 66 -12.60 -31.72 29.21
C ARG A 66 -12.16 -32.73 30.26
N ASP A 67 -12.84 -32.73 31.40
CA ASP A 67 -12.98 -33.87 32.27
C ASP A 67 -14.41 -34.42 32.13
N LEU A 68 -14.56 -35.51 31.37
CA LEU A 68 -15.88 -36.04 31.03
C LEU A 68 -16.72 -36.41 32.26
N LYS A 69 -16.08 -36.81 33.37
CA LYS A 69 -16.76 -37.17 34.62
C LYS A 69 -17.35 -35.94 35.32
N SER A 70 -16.73 -34.78 35.16
CA SER A 70 -17.20 -33.51 35.71
C SER A 70 -18.31 -32.88 34.87
N ILE A 71 -18.32 -33.13 33.54
CA ILE A 71 -19.29 -32.53 32.61
C ILE A 71 -20.58 -33.35 32.50
N TYR A 72 -20.47 -34.68 32.43
CA TYR A 72 -21.61 -35.56 32.16
C TYR A 72 -22.03 -36.35 33.38
N GLN A 73 -23.35 -36.56 33.51
CA GLN A 73 -23.89 -37.49 34.48
C GLN A 73 -23.26 -38.87 34.30
N ASN A 74 -22.86 -39.52 35.40
CA ASN A 74 -22.16 -40.80 35.35
C ASN A 74 -22.92 -41.89 34.56
N GLU A 75 -24.25 -41.86 34.55
CA GLU A 75 -25.06 -42.80 33.77
C GLU A 75 -24.85 -42.65 32.25
N ILE A 76 -24.64 -41.43 31.74
CA ILE A 76 -24.35 -41.18 30.31
C ILE A 76 -23.05 -41.88 29.91
N LEU A 77 -22.04 -41.83 30.78
CA LEU A 77 -20.72 -42.42 30.50
C LEU A 77 -20.70 -43.94 30.63
N THR A 78 -21.56 -44.52 31.48
CA THR A 78 -21.53 -45.94 31.83
C THR A 78 -22.63 -46.77 31.17
N ASN A 79 -23.77 -46.15 30.83
CA ASN A 79 -24.92 -46.81 30.20
C ASN A 79 -25.54 -45.96 29.08
N LEU A 80 -24.70 -45.62 28.09
CA LEU A 80 -25.03 -44.73 26.97
C LEU A 80 -26.27 -45.15 26.15
N LYS A 81 -26.64 -46.44 26.17
CA LYS A 81 -27.82 -46.99 25.46
C LYS A 81 -29.15 -46.43 25.95
N ASN A 82 -29.20 -45.89 27.17
CA ASN A 82 -30.38 -45.27 27.76
C ASN A 82 -30.63 -43.83 27.27
N PHE A 83 -29.67 -43.24 26.55
CA PHE A 83 -29.71 -41.84 26.13
C PHE A 83 -29.95 -41.70 24.63
N GLU A 84 -30.37 -40.50 24.24
CA GLU A 84 -30.66 -40.17 22.84
C GLU A 84 -29.45 -40.35 21.91
N GLN A 85 -29.73 -40.55 20.62
CA GLN A 85 -28.72 -40.83 19.59
C GLN A 85 -27.55 -39.83 19.58
N GLY A 86 -27.81 -38.55 19.89
CA GLY A 86 -26.78 -37.52 19.96
C GLY A 86 -25.69 -37.85 20.99
N PHE A 87 -26.07 -38.29 22.20
CA PHE A 87 -25.11 -38.73 23.21
C PHE A 87 -24.40 -40.00 22.76
N GLN A 88 -25.13 -40.96 22.19
CA GLN A 88 -24.57 -42.21 21.68
C GLN A 88 -23.49 -42.00 20.61
N TYR A 89 -23.61 -40.91 19.84
CA TYR A 89 -22.63 -40.52 18.83
C TYR A 89 -21.43 -39.76 19.42
N ILE A 90 -21.66 -38.75 20.26
CA ILE A 90 -20.60 -37.83 20.69
C ILE A 90 -19.74 -38.38 21.83
N ILE A 91 -20.33 -39.08 22.81
CA ILE A 91 -19.60 -39.55 24.01
C ILE A 91 -18.43 -40.48 23.64
N PRO A 92 -18.58 -41.49 22.76
CA PRO A 92 -17.46 -42.34 22.38
C PRO A 92 -16.36 -41.56 21.64
N ILE A 93 -16.73 -40.58 20.82
CA ILE A 93 -15.76 -39.72 20.12
C ILE A 93 -14.94 -38.91 21.13
N LEU A 94 -15.59 -38.31 22.12
CA LEU A 94 -14.89 -37.56 23.16
C LEU A 94 -13.98 -38.47 24.00
N GLN A 95 -14.42 -39.68 24.35
CA GLN A 95 -13.59 -40.65 25.06
C GLN A 95 -12.37 -41.09 24.24
N ASP A 96 -12.53 -41.26 22.93
CA ASP A 96 -11.44 -41.64 22.02
C ASP A 96 -10.44 -40.49 21.82
N TYR A 97 -10.92 -39.24 21.83
CA TYR A 97 -10.14 -38.08 21.34
C TYR A 97 -9.60 -37.17 22.43
N GLU A 98 -10.05 -37.27 23.69
CA GLU A 98 -9.56 -36.42 24.76
C GLU A 98 -8.05 -36.64 25.01
N LEU A 99 -7.26 -35.56 24.91
CA LEU A 99 -5.83 -35.58 25.19
C LEU A 99 -5.57 -35.41 26.69
N SER A 100 -4.47 -36.01 27.17
CA SER A 100 -4.04 -35.83 28.55
C SER A 100 -3.55 -34.40 28.81
N PRO A 101 -3.53 -33.94 30.07
CA PRO A 101 -2.95 -32.63 30.42
C PRO A 101 -1.51 -32.47 29.92
N ASP A 102 -0.67 -33.50 30.06
CA ASP A 102 0.73 -33.47 29.58
C ASP A 102 0.81 -33.29 28.05
N GLN A 103 -0.08 -33.94 27.30
CA GLN A 103 -0.14 -33.78 25.85
C GLN A 103 -0.60 -32.38 25.44
N ILE A 104 -1.57 -31.81 26.17
CA ILE A 104 -2.01 -30.43 25.95
C ILE A 104 -0.89 -29.44 26.27
N PHE A 105 -0.12 -29.68 27.33
CA PHE A 105 1.06 -28.88 27.65
C PHE A 105 2.14 -28.96 26.56
N GLU A 106 2.43 -30.16 26.05
CA GLU A 106 3.35 -30.35 24.92
C GLU A 106 2.89 -29.59 23.67
N LEU A 107 1.58 -29.61 23.38
CA LEU A 107 1.00 -28.86 22.25
C LEU A 107 1.02 -27.34 22.47
N LYS A 108 0.92 -26.87 23.71
CA LYS A 108 1.12 -25.47 24.05
C LYS A 108 2.55 -25.04 23.72
N GLU A 109 3.55 -25.76 24.21
CA GLU A 109 4.96 -25.46 23.93
C GLU A 109 5.22 -25.44 22.41
N TYR A 110 4.73 -26.45 21.70
CA TYR A 110 4.88 -26.53 20.23
C TYR A 110 4.21 -25.37 19.50
N THR A 111 3.06 -24.91 19.98
CA THR A 111 2.34 -23.75 19.43
C THR A 111 3.12 -22.46 19.63
N GLU A 112 3.72 -22.27 20.81
CA GLU A 112 4.52 -21.09 21.14
C GLU A 112 5.83 -21.07 20.33
N GLU A 113 6.50 -22.21 20.17
CA GLU A 113 7.66 -22.37 19.27
C GLU A 113 7.30 -22.08 17.80
N ALA A 114 6.06 -22.38 17.40
CA ALA A 114 5.55 -22.05 16.09
C ALA A 114 5.33 -20.53 15.90
N GLY A 115 5.36 -19.73 16.97
CA GLY A 115 5.11 -18.28 16.95
C GLY A 115 3.62 -17.94 16.93
N LEU A 116 2.76 -18.84 17.39
CA LEU A 116 1.31 -18.69 17.44
C LEU A 116 0.83 -18.57 18.89
N THR A 117 -0.28 -17.89 19.12
CA THR A 117 -0.93 -17.90 20.44
C THR A 117 -1.67 -19.22 20.66
N PHE A 118 -1.38 -19.88 21.78
CA PHE A 118 -2.12 -21.06 22.23
C PHE A 118 -3.40 -20.64 22.96
N LEU A 119 -4.55 -21.16 22.50
CA LEU A 119 -5.83 -21.01 23.17
C LEU A 119 -6.44 -22.37 23.49
N CYS A 120 -7.23 -22.44 24.55
CA CYS A 120 -7.99 -23.64 24.86
C CYS A 120 -9.36 -23.29 25.47
N THR A 121 -10.35 -24.12 25.15
CA THR A 121 -11.71 -24.02 25.71
C THR A 121 -11.84 -25.03 26.85
N PRO A 122 -11.83 -24.61 28.13
CA PRO A 122 -12.23 -25.49 29.23
C PRO A 122 -13.75 -25.68 29.22
N PHE A 123 -14.22 -26.92 29.32
CA PHE A 123 -15.65 -27.23 29.46
C PHE A 123 -16.07 -27.51 30.92
N ASP A 124 -15.13 -27.42 31.86
CA ASP A 124 -15.35 -27.70 33.27
C ASP A 124 -14.25 -27.05 34.12
N ILE A 125 -14.48 -26.99 35.43
CA ILE A 125 -13.57 -26.35 36.40
C ILE A 125 -12.23 -27.09 36.50
N VAL A 126 -12.22 -28.43 36.39
CA VAL A 126 -10.97 -29.22 36.47
C VAL A 126 -10.05 -28.84 35.30
N SER A 127 -10.62 -28.80 34.10
CA SER A 127 -9.93 -28.36 32.89
C SER A 127 -9.51 -26.89 32.96
N ALA A 128 -10.34 -26.01 33.53
CA ALA A 128 -10.01 -24.59 33.69
C ALA A 128 -8.79 -24.39 34.63
N LEU A 129 -8.76 -25.08 35.77
CA LEU A 129 -7.64 -25.03 36.71
C LEU A 129 -6.35 -25.57 36.10
N GLN A 130 -6.43 -26.65 35.32
CA GLN A 130 -5.27 -27.20 34.60
C GLN A 130 -4.70 -26.19 33.60
N LEU A 131 -5.57 -25.52 32.82
CA LEU A 131 -5.14 -24.53 31.84
C LEU A 131 -4.55 -23.27 32.49
N GLU A 132 -5.02 -22.89 33.68
CA GLU A 132 -4.45 -21.79 34.47
C GLU A 132 -3.07 -22.14 35.00
N GLU A 133 -2.87 -23.37 35.49
CA GLU A 133 -1.55 -23.86 35.91
C GLU A 133 -0.54 -23.83 34.74
N MET A 134 -1.01 -24.09 33.52
CA MET A 134 -0.20 -24.00 32.29
C MET A 134 0.06 -22.55 31.82
N GLY A 135 -0.56 -21.55 32.42
CA GLY A 135 -0.39 -20.14 32.05
C GLY A 135 -1.08 -19.75 30.74
N THR A 136 -2.25 -20.32 30.45
CA THR A 136 -3.01 -20.00 29.22
C THR A 136 -3.32 -18.50 29.14
N PRO A 137 -3.00 -17.81 28.03
CA PRO A 137 -3.09 -16.35 27.97
C PRO A 137 -4.52 -15.81 27.87
N CYS A 138 -5.46 -16.63 27.39
CA CYS A 138 -6.85 -16.25 27.14
C CYS A 138 -7.74 -17.50 27.11
N TYR A 139 -8.96 -17.38 27.65
CA TYR A 139 -9.91 -18.49 27.71
C TYR A 139 -11.06 -18.29 26.74
N LYS A 140 -11.33 -19.33 25.93
CA LYS A 140 -12.55 -19.42 25.16
C LYS A 140 -13.66 -20.02 26.00
N VAL A 141 -14.83 -19.38 26.02
CA VAL A 141 -16.05 -19.92 26.62
C VAL A 141 -16.95 -20.45 25.51
N SER A 142 -17.35 -21.73 25.61
CA SER A 142 -18.21 -22.38 24.62
C SER A 142 -19.62 -21.76 24.64
N SER A 143 -20.37 -21.87 23.53
CA SER A 143 -21.78 -21.45 23.51
C SER A 143 -22.64 -22.19 24.55
N ALA A 144 -22.27 -23.41 24.93
CA ALA A 144 -22.98 -24.19 25.95
C ALA A 144 -22.72 -23.65 27.37
N ASP A 145 -21.59 -22.96 27.57
CA ASP A 145 -21.14 -22.47 28.88
C ASP A 145 -21.36 -20.96 29.07
N LEU A 146 -21.98 -20.26 28.11
CA LEU A 146 -22.29 -18.83 28.26
C LEU A 146 -23.11 -18.54 29.52
N THR A 147 -24.03 -19.46 29.86
CA THR A 147 -24.92 -19.34 31.03
C THR A 147 -24.37 -20.04 32.27
N ASN A 148 -23.17 -20.63 32.19
CA ASN A 148 -22.55 -21.39 33.27
C ASN A 148 -21.77 -20.46 34.20
N PHE A 149 -22.48 -19.78 35.11
CA PHE A 149 -21.87 -18.82 36.03
C PHE A 149 -20.87 -19.45 37.01
N GLU A 150 -21.02 -20.75 37.30
CA GLU A 150 -20.05 -21.47 38.13
C GLU A 150 -18.68 -21.53 37.43
N LEU A 151 -18.63 -21.93 36.16
CA LEU A 151 -17.38 -21.92 35.39
C LEU A 151 -16.85 -20.50 35.14
N LEU A 152 -17.74 -19.57 34.78
CA LEU A 152 -17.38 -18.18 34.49
C LEU A 152 -16.80 -17.44 35.70
N GLU A 153 -17.21 -17.80 36.92
CA GLU A 153 -16.62 -17.23 38.13
C GLU A 153 -15.12 -17.55 38.23
N TYR A 154 -14.74 -18.82 38.06
CA TYR A 154 -13.33 -19.22 38.05
C TYR A 154 -12.54 -18.55 36.92
N LEU A 155 -13.10 -18.53 35.70
CA LEU A 155 -12.42 -17.93 34.55
C LEU A 155 -12.23 -16.41 34.70
N ALA A 156 -13.20 -15.72 35.33
CA ALA A 156 -13.09 -14.31 35.64
C ALA A 156 -12.02 -14.02 36.70
N ASP A 157 -11.92 -14.86 37.74
CA ASP A 157 -10.95 -14.70 38.82
C ASP A 157 -9.50 -14.86 38.35
N PHE A 158 -9.26 -15.63 37.28
CA PHE A 158 -7.94 -15.73 36.65
C PHE A 158 -7.45 -14.41 36.04
N SER A 159 -8.32 -13.40 35.91
CA SER A 159 -7.97 -12.06 35.41
C SER A 159 -7.35 -12.08 34.00
N LYS A 160 -7.77 -13.05 33.17
CA LYS A 160 -7.39 -13.19 31.76
C LYS A 160 -8.56 -12.78 30.86
N PRO A 161 -8.29 -12.33 29.62
CA PRO A 161 -9.35 -12.04 28.65
C PRO A 161 -10.18 -13.29 28.33
N LEU A 162 -11.49 -13.08 28.14
CA LEU A 162 -12.45 -14.13 27.80
C LEU A 162 -13.05 -13.95 26.40
N LEU A 163 -13.16 -15.04 25.64
CA LEU A 163 -13.80 -15.07 24.32
C LEU A 163 -15.11 -15.88 24.37
N LEU A 164 -16.26 -15.20 24.46
CA LEU A 164 -17.53 -15.87 24.70
C LEU A 164 -18.32 -16.08 23.42
N SER A 165 -18.59 -17.34 23.04
CA SER A 165 -19.52 -17.59 21.93
C SER A 165 -20.96 -17.43 22.41
N THR A 166 -21.78 -16.76 21.62
CA THR A 166 -23.17 -16.45 21.97
C THR A 166 -24.19 -17.35 21.27
N GLY A 167 -23.76 -18.51 20.77
CA GLY A 167 -24.67 -19.47 20.14
C GLY A 167 -25.66 -20.03 21.16
N MET A 168 -26.81 -20.52 20.69
CA MET A 168 -27.86 -21.12 21.53
C MET A 168 -28.46 -20.21 22.62
N SER A 169 -28.12 -18.92 22.61
CA SER A 169 -28.46 -18.00 23.71
C SER A 169 -29.43 -16.92 23.27
N TYR A 170 -30.39 -16.60 24.12
CA TYR A 170 -31.25 -15.44 23.96
C TYR A 170 -30.54 -14.15 24.38
N GLU A 171 -31.01 -13.01 23.88
CA GLU A 171 -30.40 -11.71 24.20
C GLU A 171 -30.35 -11.42 25.71
N TYR A 172 -31.40 -11.80 26.46
CA TYR A 172 -31.43 -11.59 27.91
C TYR A 172 -30.42 -12.47 28.67
N GLU A 173 -30.01 -13.61 28.10
CA GLU A 173 -28.96 -14.46 28.69
C GLU A 173 -27.60 -13.85 28.44
N ILE A 174 -27.34 -13.36 27.23
CA ILE A 174 -26.13 -12.62 26.88
C ILE A 174 -25.97 -11.41 27.81
N GLN A 175 -27.03 -10.61 27.98
CA GLN A 175 -27.00 -9.44 28.87
C GLN A 175 -26.64 -9.83 30.31
N LYS A 176 -27.22 -10.89 30.86
CA LYS A 176 -26.89 -11.34 32.23
C LYS A 176 -25.43 -11.75 32.37
N THR A 177 -24.89 -12.46 31.38
CA THR A 177 -23.48 -12.85 31.38
C THR A 177 -22.56 -11.64 31.25
N VAL A 178 -22.91 -10.67 30.40
CA VAL A 178 -22.18 -9.40 30.29
C VAL A 178 -22.20 -8.64 31.61
N ASP A 179 -23.36 -8.48 32.25
CA ASP A 179 -23.48 -7.79 33.54
C ASP A 179 -22.61 -8.46 34.61
N PHE A 180 -22.63 -9.80 34.65
CA PHE A 180 -21.82 -10.61 35.57
C PHE A 180 -20.30 -10.38 35.40
N LEU A 181 -19.83 -10.28 34.16
CA LEU A 181 -18.42 -10.03 33.83
C LEU A 181 -18.01 -8.57 34.06
N VAL A 182 -18.89 -7.62 33.74
CA VAL A 182 -18.68 -6.18 33.96
C VAL A 182 -18.56 -5.88 35.46
N GLU A 183 -19.41 -6.48 36.31
CA GLU A 183 -19.32 -6.33 37.77
C GLU A 183 -17.96 -6.81 38.31
N ARG A 184 -17.40 -7.86 37.70
CA ARG A 184 -16.09 -8.43 38.02
C ARG A 184 -14.92 -7.73 37.33
N LYS A 185 -15.18 -6.72 36.49
CA LYS A 185 -14.18 -6.01 35.68
C LYS A 185 -13.37 -6.95 34.79
N SER A 186 -13.98 -8.02 34.31
CA SER A 186 -13.35 -8.96 33.41
C SER A 186 -13.17 -8.32 32.03
N SER A 187 -12.05 -8.61 31.36
CA SER A 187 -11.84 -8.26 29.96
C SER A 187 -12.44 -9.35 29.08
N PHE A 188 -13.27 -8.99 28.09
CA PHE A 188 -13.91 -9.99 27.24
C PHE A 188 -14.30 -9.48 25.85
N ALA A 189 -14.50 -10.42 24.93
CA ALA A 189 -15.10 -10.22 23.63
C ALA A 189 -16.25 -11.22 23.41
N LEU A 190 -17.22 -10.82 22.59
CA LEU A 190 -18.35 -11.67 22.19
C LEU A 190 -18.13 -12.22 20.79
N LEU A 191 -18.44 -13.49 20.58
CA LEU A 191 -18.37 -14.13 19.27
C LEU A 191 -19.78 -14.51 18.84
N HIS A 192 -20.30 -13.81 17.83
CA HIS A 192 -21.53 -14.23 17.18
C HIS A 192 -21.33 -15.63 16.59
N CYS A 193 -22.28 -16.51 16.86
CA CYS A 193 -22.17 -17.92 16.54
C CYS A 193 -23.57 -18.51 16.35
N VAL A 194 -23.71 -19.38 15.35
CA VAL A 194 -24.87 -20.26 15.22
C VAL A 194 -24.37 -21.69 15.41
N SER A 195 -24.80 -22.36 16.48
CA SER A 195 -24.36 -23.72 16.84
C SER A 195 -25.07 -24.80 16.01
N CYS A 196 -25.04 -24.64 14.68
CA CYS A 196 -25.52 -25.60 13.69
C CYS A 196 -24.34 -26.00 12.80
N TYR A 197 -24.13 -27.30 12.61
CA TYR A 197 -22.94 -27.86 11.97
C TYR A 197 -23.34 -28.70 10.74
N PRO A 198 -23.46 -28.11 9.53
CA PRO A 198 -23.20 -26.71 9.18
C PRO A 198 -24.42 -25.78 9.35
N VAL A 199 -24.14 -24.46 9.41
CA VAL A 199 -25.15 -23.41 9.27
C VAL A 199 -25.32 -23.01 7.81
N ASP A 200 -26.58 -22.88 7.35
CA ASP A 200 -26.90 -22.34 6.03
C ASP A 200 -26.69 -20.82 6.02
N PRO A 201 -26.16 -20.20 4.95
CA PRO A 201 -25.98 -18.76 4.87
C PRO A 201 -27.23 -17.92 5.21
N ARG A 202 -28.44 -18.43 4.94
CA ARG A 202 -29.71 -17.75 5.27
C ARG A 202 -29.95 -17.65 6.77
N ASP A 203 -29.42 -18.59 7.53
CA ASP A 203 -29.62 -18.72 8.98
C ASP A 203 -28.42 -18.16 9.79
N ALA A 204 -27.33 -17.78 9.11
CA ALA A 204 -26.11 -17.29 9.75
C ALA A 204 -26.30 -15.99 10.53
N ASN A 205 -27.29 -15.17 10.15
CA ASN A 205 -27.70 -13.96 10.88
C ASN A 205 -26.54 -13.02 11.24
N LEU A 206 -25.61 -12.78 10.31
CA LEU A 206 -24.38 -12.00 10.55
C LEU A 206 -24.65 -10.54 10.96
N GLY A 207 -25.85 -10.00 10.69
CA GLY A 207 -26.27 -8.69 11.19
C GLY A 207 -26.23 -8.57 12.72
N ARG A 208 -26.26 -9.69 13.45
CA ARG A 208 -26.07 -9.72 14.91
C ARG A 208 -24.72 -9.19 15.35
N ILE A 209 -23.67 -9.26 14.52
CA ILE A 209 -22.34 -8.71 14.86
C ILE A 209 -22.46 -7.21 15.20
N ARG A 210 -23.06 -6.42 14.31
CA ARG A 210 -23.30 -4.98 14.54
C ARG A 210 -24.23 -4.72 15.72
N SER A 211 -25.22 -5.58 15.92
CA SER A 211 -26.09 -5.50 17.10
C SER A 211 -25.29 -5.68 18.38
N LEU A 212 -24.51 -6.75 18.52
CA LEU A 212 -23.70 -7.00 19.71
C LEU A 212 -22.70 -5.86 19.96
N MET A 213 -22.04 -5.35 18.91
CA MET A 213 -21.10 -4.23 19.03
C MET A 213 -21.79 -2.98 19.60
N SER A 214 -22.94 -2.60 19.01
CA SER A 214 -23.67 -1.40 19.42
C SER A 214 -24.30 -1.51 20.82
N HIS A 215 -24.70 -2.70 21.25
CA HIS A 215 -25.34 -2.90 22.56
C HIS A 215 -24.33 -3.00 23.70
N TYR A 216 -23.18 -3.66 23.48
CA TYR A 216 -22.26 -4.01 24.56
C TYR A 216 -20.94 -3.24 24.56
N GLY A 217 -20.57 -2.57 23.45
CA GLY A 217 -19.35 -1.73 23.41
C GLY A 217 -18.03 -2.48 23.59
N VAL A 218 -18.02 -3.79 23.34
CA VAL A 218 -16.85 -4.68 23.42
C VAL A 218 -16.46 -5.19 22.03
N PRO A 219 -15.26 -5.74 21.84
CA PRO A 219 -14.90 -6.37 20.59
C PRO A 219 -15.88 -7.51 20.30
N VAL A 220 -16.31 -7.60 19.04
CA VAL A 220 -17.21 -8.64 18.58
C VAL A 220 -16.55 -9.36 17.42
N GLY A 221 -16.59 -10.69 17.45
CA GLY A 221 -16.13 -11.52 16.35
C GLY A 221 -17.20 -12.48 15.85
N TYR A 222 -16.76 -13.44 15.04
CA TYR A 222 -17.59 -14.49 14.47
C TYR A 222 -16.91 -15.85 14.63
N SER A 223 -17.61 -16.79 15.28
CA SER A 223 -17.24 -18.21 15.37
C SER A 223 -18.15 -18.99 14.44
N GLY A 224 -17.59 -19.41 13.29
CA GLY A 224 -18.35 -19.86 12.13
C GLY A 224 -18.37 -21.38 11.96
N HIS A 225 -19.57 -21.95 11.80
CA HIS A 225 -19.78 -23.36 11.50
C HIS A 225 -20.33 -23.59 10.08
N ASP A 226 -20.25 -22.58 9.23
CA ASP A 226 -20.62 -22.63 7.81
C ASP A 226 -19.59 -23.37 6.96
N VAL A 227 -19.99 -23.81 5.77
CA VAL A 227 -19.07 -24.40 4.80
C VAL A 227 -18.39 -23.30 3.99
N GLY A 228 -17.06 -23.34 3.95
CA GLY A 228 -16.24 -22.40 3.18
C GLY A 228 -15.87 -21.14 3.98
N THR A 229 -15.48 -20.09 3.26
CA THR A 229 -14.84 -18.89 3.82
C THR A 229 -15.68 -17.63 3.73
N ALA A 230 -16.73 -17.63 2.89
CA ALA A 230 -17.46 -16.43 2.51
C ALA A 230 -18.08 -15.70 3.71
N LEU A 231 -18.70 -16.43 4.65
CA LEU A 231 -19.36 -15.80 5.78
C LEU A 231 -18.37 -15.16 6.77
N SER A 232 -17.19 -15.74 6.92
CA SER A 232 -16.11 -15.15 7.72
C SER A 232 -15.62 -13.83 7.12
N VAL A 233 -15.46 -13.75 5.79
CA VAL A 233 -15.06 -12.50 5.12
C VAL A 233 -16.15 -11.44 5.24
N ILE A 234 -17.43 -11.83 5.06
CA ILE A 234 -18.57 -10.93 5.26
C ILE A 234 -18.63 -10.44 6.71
N ALA A 235 -18.40 -11.33 7.69
CA ALA A 235 -18.37 -10.96 9.10
C ALA A 235 -17.29 -9.91 9.38
N THR A 236 -16.09 -10.06 8.81
CA THR A 236 -15.02 -9.04 8.88
C THR A 236 -15.49 -7.70 8.35
N SER A 237 -16.10 -7.65 7.15
CA SER A 237 -16.62 -6.38 6.58
C SER A 237 -17.79 -5.79 7.38
N LEU A 238 -18.43 -6.56 8.27
CA LEU A 238 -19.46 -6.07 9.19
C LEU A 238 -18.90 -5.52 10.50
N GLY A 239 -17.58 -5.59 10.71
CA GLY A 239 -16.88 -5.10 11.89
C GLY A 239 -16.41 -6.19 12.86
N ALA A 240 -16.43 -7.47 12.46
CA ALA A 240 -15.92 -8.55 13.30
C ALA A 240 -14.39 -8.44 13.46
N THR A 241 -13.91 -8.32 14.69
CA THR A 241 -12.48 -8.18 15.02
C THR A 241 -11.79 -9.51 15.33
N ILE A 242 -12.56 -10.59 15.46
CA ILE A 242 -12.09 -11.95 15.70
C ILE A 242 -12.82 -12.90 14.74
N ILE A 243 -12.09 -13.79 14.08
CA ILE A 243 -12.68 -14.83 13.24
C ILE A 243 -12.18 -16.20 13.72
N GLU A 244 -13.10 -17.09 14.04
CA GLU A 244 -12.81 -18.47 14.45
C GLU A 244 -13.42 -19.47 13.46
N LYS A 245 -12.59 -20.37 12.91
CA LYS A 245 -13.01 -21.46 12.02
C LYS A 245 -12.30 -22.76 12.35
N HIS A 246 -13.04 -23.87 12.31
CA HIS A 246 -12.43 -25.19 12.45
C HIS A 246 -11.52 -25.51 11.26
N ILE A 247 -10.42 -26.24 11.51
CA ILE A 247 -9.47 -26.67 10.48
C ILE A 247 -9.28 -28.19 10.48
N THR A 248 -8.98 -28.76 9.31
CA THR A 248 -8.72 -30.19 9.17
C THR A 248 -7.79 -30.50 8.00
N THR A 249 -7.12 -31.66 8.04
CA THR A 249 -6.39 -32.22 6.90
C THR A 249 -7.29 -32.99 5.94
N ASP A 250 -8.40 -33.53 6.43
CA ASP A 250 -9.36 -34.31 5.65
C ASP A 250 -10.77 -34.24 6.25
N LYS A 251 -11.73 -33.79 5.44
CA LYS A 251 -13.15 -33.66 5.83
C LYS A 251 -13.88 -35.00 5.95
N SER A 252 -13.28 -36.09 5.48
CA SER A 252 -13.83 -37.46 5.53
C SER A 252 -13.57 -38.19 6.85
N LEU A 253 -12.65 -37.67 7.67
CA LEU A 253 -12.28 -38.26 8.96
C LEU A 253 -13.46 -38.32 9.95
N ARG A 254 -13.39 -39.27 10.89
CA ARG A 254 -14.41 -39.46 11.92
C ARG A 254 -14.39 -38.29 12.90
N GLY A 255 -15.51 -37.59 13.04
CA GLY A 255 -15.71 -36.53 14.02
C GLY A 255 -16.83 -35.59 13.58
N PRO A 256 -17.45 -34.85 14.51
CA PRO A 256 -18.55 -33.95 14.18
C PRO A 256 -18.10 -32.77 13.31
N ASP A 257 -16.87 -32.28 13.52
CA ASP A 257 -16.45 -30.98 12.99
C ASP A 257 -15.70 -31.07 11.66
N HIS A 258 -15.12 -32.22 11.30
CA HIS A 258 -14.33 -32.41 10.08
C HIS A 258 -15.07 -31.93 8.82
N LYS A 259 -16.38 -32.17 8.72
CA LYS A 259 -17.19 -31.81 7.54
C LYS A 259 -17.34 -30.30 7.32
N VAL A 260 -17.35 -29.51 8.40
CA VAL A 260 -17.51 -28.05 8.36
C VAL A 260 -16.17 -27.32 8.42
N SER A 261 -15.09 -28.06 8.72
CA SER A 261 -13.74 -27.52 8.85
C SER A 261 -13.14 -27.11 7.51
N LEU A 262 -12.20 -26.18 7.55
CA LEU A 262 -11.41 -25.75 6.39
C LEU A 262 -10.22 -26.68 6.16
N LEU A 263 -10.00 -27.02 4.89
CA LEU A 263 -8.74 -27.63 4.42
C LEU A 263 -7.62 -26.58 4.35
N PRO A 264 -6.34 -26.98 4.28
CA PRO A 264 -5.21 -26.05 4.28
C PRO A 264 -5.34 -24.93 3.24
N GLN A 265 -5.69 -25.25 1.99
CA GLN A 265 -5.84 -24.23 0.94
C GLN A 265 -7.04 -23.30 1.18
N GLU A 266 -8.10 -23.78 1.84
CA GLU A 266 -9.25 -22.95 2.20
C GLU A 266 -8.89 -21.98 3.32
N LEU A 267 -8.08 -22.41 4.30
CA LEU A 267 -7.56 -21.55 5.36
C LEU A 267 -6.65 -20.45 4.79
N TYR A 268 -5.73 -20.79 3.87
CA TYR A 268 -4.87 -19.81 3.21
C TYR A 268 -5.69 -18.74 2.48
N ARG A 269 -6.73 -19.17 1.75
CA ARG A 269 -7.65 -18.26 1.07
C ARG A 269 -8.43 -17.39 2.05
N LEU A 270 -8.86 -17.94 3.19
CA LEU A 270 -9.56 -17.18 4.22
C LEU A 270 -8.69 -16.05 4.75
N VAL A 271 -7.46 -16.37 5.17
CA VAL A 271 -6.54 -15.35 5.72
C VAL A 271 -6.27 -14.27 4.69
N ALA A 272 -5.93 -14.64 3.45
CA ALA A 272 -5.71 -13.68 2.38
C ALA A 272 -6.95 -12.79 2.12
N SER A 273 -8.14 -13.38 2.06
CA SER A 273 -9.39 -12.64 1.82
C SER A 273 -9.76 -11.70 2.97
N ILE A 274 -9.46 -12.08 4.23
CA ILE A 274 -9.64 -11.20 5.38
C ILE A 274 -8.71 -9.98 5.26
N ARG A 275 -7.43 -10.20 4.94
CA ARG A 275 -6.44 -9.12 4.79
C ARG A 275 -6.80 -8.17 3.63
N GLU A 276 -7.33 -8.71 2.53
CA GLU A 276 -7.88 -7.88 1.44
C GLU A 276 -9.13 -7.10 1.86
N SER A 277 -10.02 -7.73 2.64
CA SER A 277 -11.23 -7.09 3.16
C SER A 277 -10.90 -5.91 4.08
N GLU A 278 -9.89 -6.04 4.94
CA GLU A 278 -9.39 -4.97 5.80
C GLU A 278 -8.88 -3.78 4.99
N GLN A 279 -8.07 -4.03 3.95
CA GLN A 279 -7.59 -2.98 3.06
C GLN A 279 -8.73 -2.27 2.31
N ALA A 280 -9.76 -3.03 1.89
CA ALA A 280 -10.90 -2.49 1.18
C ALA A 280 -11.92 -1.75 2.07
N THR A 281 -11.83 -1.90 3.39
CA THR A 281 -12.76 -1.30 4.37
C THR A 281 -12.09 -0.26 5.26
N LEU A 282 -10.91 0.24 4.87
CA LEU A 282 -10.27 1.41 5.46
C LEU A 282 -11.19 2.64 5.39
N GLU A 283 -10.85 3.65 6.21
CA GLU A 283 -11.61 4.89 6.30
C GLU A 283 -11.87 5.54 4.92
N PRO A 284 -13.06 6.14 4.72
CA PRO A 284 -13.43 6.71 3.43
C PRO A 284 -12.48 7.84 3.03
N GLN A 285 -12.13 7.88 1.74
CA GLN A 285 -11.37 8.97 1.13
C GLN A 285 -12.26 9.74 0.15
N ASP A 286 -12.23 11.08 0.24
CA ASP A 286 -12.99 11.97 -0.65
C ASP A 286 -12.22 12.34 -1.94
N GLU A 287 -10.94 11.98 -2.02
CA GLU A 287 -10.07 12.26 -3.17
C GLU A 287 -10.28 11.22 -4.29
N LEU A 288 -10.17 11.67 -5.55
CA LEU A 288 -10.20 10.75 -6.70
C LEU A 288 -8.86 10.03 -6.84
N LEU A 289 -8.91 8.77 -7.23
CA LEU A 289 -7.70 8.02 -7.58
C LEU A 289 -7.04 8.61 -8.83
N GLN A 290 -5.71 8.48 -8.93
CA GLN A 290 -4.96 8.95 -10.09
C GLN A 290 -5.46 8.30 -11.40
N GLY A 291 -5.78 7.00 -11.37
CA GLY A 291 -6.41 6.31 -12.50
C GLY A 291 -7.77 6.90 -12.90
N GLU A 292 -8.57 7.37 -11.93
CA GLU A 292 -9.82 8.08 -12.23
C GLU A 292 -9.57 9.47 -12.82
N LEU A 293 -8.53 10.17 -12.40
CA LEU A 293 -8.13 11.45 -12.97
C LEU A 293 -7.67 11.29 -14.43
N LEU A 294 -6.91 10.23 -14.74
CA LEU A 294 -6.54 9.84 -16.12
C LEU A 294 -7.78 9.62 -16.99
N ASN A 295 -8.68 8.78 -16.52
CA ASN A 295 -9.93 8.47 -17.21
C ASN A 295 -10.84 9.70 -17.34
N LYS A 296 -10.86 10.56 -16.32
CA LYS A 296 -11.63 11.81 -16.31
C LYS A 296 -11.22 12.71 -17.46
N MET A 297 -9.93 12.85 -17.76
CA MET A 297 -9.47 13.69 -18.88
C MET A 297 -9.89 13.14 -20.23
N ILE A 298 -9.82 11.83 -20.43
CA ILE A 298 -10.15 11.20 -21.71
C ILE A 298 -11.67 11.21 -21.93
N PHE A 299 -12.44 10.81 -20.91
CA PHE A 299 -13.86 10.49 -21.07
C PHE A 299 -14.82 11.62 -20.63
N ARG A 300 -14.41 12.56 -19.77
CA ARG A 300 -15.28 13.71 -19.46
C ARG A 300 -15.35 14.65 -20.65
N LYS A 301 -16.27 15.60 -20.52
CA LYS A 301 -16.53 16.64 -21.51
C LYS A 301 -16.13 17.98 -20.93
N SER A 302 -15.80 18.90 -21.83
CA SER A 302 -15.51 20.29 -21.56
C SER A 302 -16.43 21.18 -22.39
N ILE A 303 -16.53 22.44 -22.00
CA ILE A 303 -17.20 23.45 -22.81
C ILE A 303 -16.29 23.80 -23.99
N VAL A 304 -16.85 23.81 -25.19
CA VAL A 304 -16.16 24.18 -26.42
C VAL A 304 -16.96 25.22 -27.20
N ALA A 305 -16.27 26.02 -28.00
CA ALA A 305 -16.91 26.95 -28.92
C ALA A 305 -17.61 26.20 -30.07
N LYS A 306 -18.92 26.39 -30.22
CA LYS A 306 -19.74 25.82 -31.30
C LYS A 306 -19.56 26.56 -32.62
N SER A 307 -19.17 27.83 -32.56
CA SER A 307 -18.89 28.71 -33.68
C SER A 307 -17.71 29.63 -33.30
N PRO A 308 -16.99 30.24 -34.26
CA PRO A 308 -15.92 31.16 -33.94
C PRO A 308 -16.41 32.33 -33.06
N ILE A 309 -15.62 32.72 -32.06
CA ILE A 309 -15.89 33.85 -31.16
C ILE A 309 -14.66 34.77 -31.20
N LYS A 310 -14.86 36.06 -31.47
CA LYS A 310 -13.75 37.01 -31.58
C LYS A 310 -13.36 37.58 -30.22
N LEU A 311 -12.10 37.95 -30.08
CA LEU A 311 -11.62 38.79 -28.97
C LEU A 311 -12.53 40.02 -28.81
N GLY A 312 -13.03 40.25 -27.59
CA GLY A 312 -13.90 41.37 -27.25
C GLY A 312 -15.40 41.13 -27.52
N GLU A 313 -15.79 39.98 -28.06
CA GLU A 313 -17.19 39.62 -28.30
C GLU A 313 -17.87 39.08 -27.03
N GLU A 314 -19.16 39.36 -26.84
CA GLU A 314 -19.96 38.77 -25.76
C GLU A 314 -20.28 37.30 -26.08
N ILE A 315 -19.95 36.40 -25.15
CA ILE A 315 -20.17 34.96 -25.27
C ILE A 315 -21.65 34.66 -25.01
N THR A 316 -22.34 34.17 -26.03
CA THR A 316 -23.76 33.76 -25.94
C THR A 316 -23.90 32.25 -25.70
N ARG A 317 -25.06 31.83 -25.17
CA ARG A 317 -25.35 30.40 -24.94
C ARG A 317 -25.28 29.60 -26.24
N GLU A 318 -25.73 30.16 -27.34
CA GLU A 318 -25.81 29.51 -28.66
C GLU A 318 -24.43 29.22 -29.26
N GLN A 319 -23.42 30.00 -28.86
CA GLN A 319 -22.02 29.82 -29.26
C GLN A 319 -21.30 28.74 -28.45
N LEU A 320 -21.92 28.17 -27.42
CA LEU A 320 -21.33 27.15 -26.55
C LEU A 320 -21.93 25.76 -26.82
N THR A 321 -21.07 24.76 -26.84
CA THR A 321 -21.48 23.35 -26.79
C THR A 321 -20.53 22.56 -25.88
N VAL A 322 -20.77 21.26 -25.73
CA VAL A 322 -20.03 20.39 -24.81
C VAL A 322 -19.54 19.17 -25.56
N LYS A 323 -18.23 18.94 -25.56
CA LYS A 323 -17.55 17.82 -26.22
C LYS A 323 -16.41 17.28 -25.34
N SER A 324 -16.01 16.04 -25.53
CA SER A 324 -14.75 15.51 -24.97
C SER A 324 -13.55 16.13 -25.68
N PRO A 325 -12.35 16.18 -25.08
CA PRO A 325 -11.95 15.63 -23.77
C PRO A 325 -12.37 16.51 -22.57
N GLY A 326 -12.10 16.02 -21.35
CA GLY A 326 -12.34 16.68 -20.06
C GLY A 326 -11.18 17.57 -19.59
N THR A 327 -10.40 18.14 -20.51
CA THR A 327 -9.20 18.96 -20.24
C THR A 327 -9.45 20.47 -20.29
N GLY A 328 -10.70 20.89 -20.50
CA GLY A 328 -11.13 22.28 -20.44
C GLY A 328 -12.17 22.50 -19.33
N LEU A 329 -12.86 23.61 -19.42
CA LEU A 329 -13.80 24.08 -18.41
C LEU A 329 -14.97 23.11 -18.26
N SER A 330 -15.29 22.76 -17.00
CA SER A 330 -16.39 21.87 -16.66
C SER A 330 -17.72 22.35 -17.28
N PRO A 331 -18.51 21.46 -17.93
CA PRO A 331 -19.83 21.79 -18.46
C PRO A 331 -20.81 22.37 -17.42
N GLN A 332 -20.56 22.14 -16.13
CA GLN A 332 -21.36 22.75 -15.06
C GLN A 332 -21.20 24.27 -14.99
N LYS A 333 -20.06 24.81 -15.43
CA LYS A 333 -19.74 26.24 -15.45
C LYS A 333 -20.22 26.94 -16.73
N LEU A 334 -21.00 26.26 -17.58
CA LEU A 334 -21.37 26.78 -18.90
C LEU A 334 -22.12 28.10 -18.82
N TYR A 335 -23.06 28.23 -17.87
CA TYR A 335 -23.82 29.46 -17.70
C TYR A 335 -23.01 30.59 -17.05
N GLU A 336 -21.85 30.30 -16.46
CA GLU A 336 -20.94 31.32 -15.95
C GLU A 336 -20.17 32.02 -17.09
N LEU A 337 -20.03 31.37 -18.25
CA LEU A 337 -19.46 31.99 -19.45
C LEU A 337 -20.46 32.88 -20.19
N VAL A 338 -21.76 32.60 -20.07
CA VAL A 338 -22.79 33.35 -20.81
C VAL A 338 -22.82 34.80 -20.33
N GLY A 339 -22.67 35.74 -21.26
CA GLY A 339 -22.59 37.17 -20.99
C GLY A 339 -21.18 37.69 -20.66
N LYS A 340 -20.16 36.83 -20.57
CA LYS A 340 -18.76 37.27 -20.45
C LYS A 340 -18.20 37.74 -21.78
N ILE A 341 -17.20 38.61 -21.73
CA ILE A 341 -16.48 39.08 -22.92
C ILE A 341 -15.30 38.14 -23.21
N ALA A 342 -15.21 37.64 -24.44
CA ALA A 342 -14.14 36.75 -24.88
C ALA A 342 -12.78 37.45 -24.83
N LYS A 343 -11.80 36.81 -24.16
CA LYS A 343 -10.45 37.35 -23.93
C LYS A 343 -9.42 36.94 -24.97
N ARG A 344 -9.81 36.07 -25.89
CA ARG A 344 -9.00 35.59 -27.01
C ARG A 344 -9.94 35.20 -28.15
N ASN A 345 -9.37 35.09 -29.35
CA ASN A 345 -10.11 34.47 -30.44
C ASN A 345 -10.25 32.97 -30.16
N LEU A 346 -11.44 32.45 -30.35
CA LEU A 346 -11.78 31.03 -30.23
C LEU A 346 -12.25 30.53 -31.59
N ALA A 347 -11.59 29.50 -32.11
CA ALA A 347 -12.05 28.74 -33.27
C ALA A 347 -13.16 27.76 -32.87
N VAL A 348 -13.82 27.15 -33.87
CA VAL A 348 -14.75 26.05 -33.61
C VAL A 348 -13.99 24.92 -32.91
N ASP A 349 -14.63 24.35 -31.88
CA ASP A 349 -14.11 23.27 -31.04
C ASP A 349 -12.94 23.65 -30.11
N ASP A 350 -12.54 24.92 -30.05
CA ASP A 350 -11.62 25.39 -29.02
C ASP A 350 -12.24 25.21 -27.62
N LEU A 351 -11.45 24.65 -26.71
CA LEU A 351 -11.79 24.47 -25.31
C LEU A 351 -11.76 25.81 -24.58
N PHE A 352 -12.75 26.03 -23.70
CA PHE A 352 -12.67 27.08 -22.69
C PHE A 352 -11.82 26.59 -21.50
N GLN A 353 -11.16 27.52 -20.82
CA GLN A 353 -10.32 27.27 -19.65
C GLN A 353 -10.83 28.08 -18.45
N GLU A 354 -10.35 27.79 -17.23
CA GLU A 354 -10.72 28.58 -16.03
C GLU A 354 -10.36 30.06 -16.18
N SER A 355 -9.26 30.36 -16.88
CA SER A 355 -8.84 31.73 -17.18
C SER A 355 -9.85 32.52 -18.02
N ASP A 356 -10.71 31.84 -18.78
CA ASP A 356 -11.80 32.46 -19.55
C ASP A 356 -12.96 32.93 -18.64
N LEU A 357 -13.02 32.50 -17.37
CA LEU A 357 -13.99 32.98 -16.37
C LEU A 357 -13.51 34.17 -15.54
N LEU A 358 -12.21 34.31 -15.31
CA LEU A 358 -11.64 35.36 -14.44
C LEU A 358 -11.84 36.77 -15.04
N GLU A 359 -11.62 37.85 -14.30
CA GLU A 359 -11.67 39.22 -14.87
C GLU A 359 -10.29 39.70 -15.35
N THR A 360 -9.22 39.37 -14.63
CA THR A 360 -7.83 39.70 -14.97
C THR A 360 -7.05 38.45 -15.33
N THR A 361 -6.26 38.51 -16.40
CA THR A 361 -5.17 37.56 -16.67
C THR A 361 -3.88 38.21 -16.17
N GLU A 362 -3.48 37.95 -14.93
CA GLU A 362 -2.16 38.33 -14.48
C GLU A 362 -1.12 37.47 -15.17
N THR A 363 -0.23 38.08 -15.96
CA THR A 363 0.94 37.41 -16.50
C THR A 363 1.91 37.15 -15.34
N ARG A 364 1.93 35.93 -14.81
CA ARG A 364 2.90 35.55 -13.77
C ARG A 364 4.30 35.47 -14.38
N ILE A 365 5.19 36.38 -13.97
CA ILE A 365 6.62 36.23 -14.23
C ILE A 365 7.13 35.19 -13.22
N VAL A 366 7.53 34.02 -13.70
CA VAL A 366 8.10 32.95 -12.86
C VAL A 366 9.62 33.05 -12.93
N GLU A 367 10.27 33.23 -11.78
CA GLU A 367 11.73 33.14 -11.68
C GLU A 367 12.16 31.68 -11.79
N MET A 368 13.01 31.38 -12.77
CA MET A 368 13.55 30.03 -12.96
C MET A 368 14.52 29.65 -11.84
N PRO A 369 14.47 28.41 -11.32
CA PRO A 369 15.48 27.92 -10.38
C PRO A 369 16.89 27.99 -11.01
N ASN A 370 17.81 28.71 -10.35
CA ASN A 370 19.20 28.78 -10.78
C ASN A 370 20.00 27.61 -10.20
N TRP A 371 19.80 26.43 -10.78
CA TRP A 371 20.42 25.15 -10.42
C TRP A 371 20.34 24.21 -11.63
N GLY A 372 21.42 23.47 -11.95
CA GLY A 372 21.48 22.59 -13.12
C GLY A 372 21.07 23.25 -14.45
N GLN A 373 20.65 22.41 -15.40
CA GLN A 373 20.13 22.84 -16.71
C GLN A 373 18.62 22.55 -16.80
N GLY A 374 17.81 23.50 -16.35
CA GLY A 374 16.36 23.36 -16.27
C GLY A 374 15.66 23.35 -17.63
N GLY A 375 14.72 22.44 -17.80
CA GLY A 375 13.95 22.24 -19.02
C GLY A 375 12.43 22.25 -18.81
N ILE A 376 11.72 21.87 -19.87
CA ILE A 376 10.29 21.62 -19.83
C ILE A 376 9.91 20.48 -20.78
N VAL A 377 8.86 19.76 -20.43
CA VAL A 377 8.24 18.73 -21.28
C VAL A 377 7.55 19.38 -22.48
N VAL A 378 7.76 18.80 -23.66
CA VAL A 378 7.08 19.20 -24.90
C VAL A 378 6.54 17.98 -25.63
N ARG A 379 5.49 18.19 -26.43
CA ARG A 379 5.04 17.19 -27.41
C ARG A 379 5.53 17.56 -28.79
N TYR A 380 5.56 16.54 -29.62
CA TYR A 380 6.06 16.62 -30.97
C TYR A 380 5.33 17.65 -31.84
N HIS A 381 4.02 17.80 -31.60
CA HIS A 381 3.15 18.67 -32.38
C HIS A 381 3.12 20.13 -31.90
N ASP A 382 3.57 20.46 -30.68
CA ASP A 382 3.39 21.80 -30.08
C ASP A 382 4.62 22.37 -29.34
N PHE A 383 5.82 21.80 -29.54
CA PHE A 383 7.05 22.26 -28.87
C PHE A 383 7.36 23.75 -29.04
N GLU A 384 6.89 24.40 -30.11
CA GLU A 384 7.10 25.83 -30.36
C GLU A 384 6.47 26.72 -29.27
N THR A 385 5.44 26.22 -28.58
CA THR A 385 4.79 26.91 -27.46
C THR A 385 5.74 27.06 -26.27
N ALA A 386 6.76 26.20 -26.17
CA ALA A 386 7.74 26.22 -25.09
C ALA A 386 8.97 27.10 -25.38
N LEU A 387 9.23 27.45 -26.65
CA LEU A 387 10.42 28.24 -27.04
C LEU A 387 10.51 29.63 -26.41
N PRO A 388 9.41 30.36 -26.14
CA PRO A 388 9.47 31.64 -25.43
C PRO A 388 9.99 31.54 -23.99
N PHE A 389 9.97 30.35 -23.36
CA PHE A 389 10.48 30.17 -22.01
C PHE A 389 12.01 30.14 -21.99
N GLN A 390 12.59 30.75 -20.94
CA GLN A 390 14.04 30.81 -20.70
C GLN A 390 14.62 29.49 -20.15
N THR A 391 14.18 28.35 -20.69
CA THR A 391 14.73 27.03 -20.35
C THR A 391 16.05 26.74 -21.10
N GLN A 392 16.83 25.78 -20.61
CA GLN A 392 18.07 25.32 -21.23
C GLN A 392 17.92 23.95 -21.90
N SER A 393 16.88 23.18 -21.55
CA SER A 393 16.61 21.86 -22.12
C SER A 393 15.16 21.76 -22.59
N LEU A 394 14.91 20.92 -23.60
CA LEU A 394 13.57 20.47 -23.99
C LEU A 394 13.54 18.95 -23.93
N GLU A 395 12.50 18.41 -23.30
CA GLU A 395 12.27 16.97 -23.29
C GLU A 395 11.05 16.59 -24.12
N PHE A 396 11.27 15.85 -25.20
CA PHE A 396 10.19 15.37 -26.06
C PHE A 396 9.65 14.05 -25.54
N HIS A 397 8.39 14.06 -25.07
CA HIS A 397 7.73 12.81 -24.66
C HIS A 397 7.04 12.17 -25.85
N PHE A 398 7.62 11.08 -26.34
CA PHE A 398 7.09 10.37 -27.50
C PHE A 398 5.86 9.56 -27.13
N THR A 399 4.84 9.61 -27.97
CA THR A 399 3.83 8.56 -28.05
C THR A 399 4.32 7.46 -28.99
N TYR A 400 3.72 6.27 -28.93
CA TYR A 400 4.02 5.21 -29.91
C TYR A 400 3.82 5.68 -31.35
N GLN A 401 2.81 6.51 -31.60
CA GLN A 401 2.56 7.02 -32.93
C GLN A 401 3.68 7.94 -33.42
N ASP A 402 4.30 8.71 -32.52
CA ASP A 402 5.40 9.62 -32.86
C ASP A 402 6.65 8.85 -33.31
N THR A 403 6.88 7.62 -32.81
CA THR A 403 8.02 6.78 -33.27
C THR A 403 7.86 6.34 -34.73
N LEU A 404 6.62 6.23 -35.20
CA LEU A 404 6.25 5.76 -36.54
C LEU A 404 6.18 6.88 -37.58
N LEU A 405 6.04 8.14 -37.17
CA LEU A 405 5.92 9.28 -38.06
C LEU A 405 7.29 9.82 -38.52
N GLU A 406 7.30 10.53 -39.64
CA GLU A 406 8.48 11.29 -40.09
C GLU A 406 8.62 12.60 -39.32
N LEU A 407 9.85 13.09 -39.16
CA LEU A 407 10.07 14.36 -38.49
C LEU A 407 9.48 15.56 -39.29
N PRO A 408 8.87 16.58 -38.66
CA PRO A 408 8.31 17.74 -39.33
C PRO A 408 9.45 18.70 -39.62
N ARG A 409 10.31 18.31 -40.56
CA ARG A 409 11.58 18.98 -40.89
C ARG A 409 11.37 20.47 -41.17
N GLU A 410 10.30 20.84 -41.88
CA GLU A 410 9.98 22.26 -42.15
C GLU A 410 9.76 23.07 -40.86
N LYS A 411 9.07 22.50 -39.87
CA LYS A 411 8.80 23.15 -38.59
C LYS A 411 10.07 23.21 -37.73
N LEU A 412 10.85 22.14 -37.69
CA LEU A 412 12.14 22.11 -36.97
C LEU A 412 13.13 23.12 -37.57
N GLU A 413 13.20 23.21 -38.90
CA GLU A 413 14.06 24.16 -39.59
C GLU A 413 13.67 25.61 -39.30
N LYS A 414 12.37 25.90 -39.26
CA LYS A 414 11.84 27.23 -38.93
C LYS A 414 12.32 27.74 -37.57
N TYR A 415 12.47 26.84 -36.58
CA TYR A 415 12.89 27.17 -35.21
C TYR A 415 14.32 26.72 -34.88
N ARG A 416 15.14 26.40 -35.91
CA ARG A 416 16.49 25.85 -35.73
C ARG A 416 17.36 26.71 -34.81
N PHE A 417 17.29 28.03 -34.93
CA PHE A 417 18.13 28.94 -34.15
C PHE A 417 17.81 28.89 -32.65
N GLU A 418 16.54 28.77 -32.29
CA GLU A 418 16.08 28.61 -30.91
C GLU A 418 16.43 27.22 -30.37
N LEU A 419 16.25 26.17 -31.18
CA LEU A 419 16.56 24.79 -30.79
C LEU A 419 18.06 24.55 -30.57
N GLN A 420 18.93 25.17 -31.37
CA GLN A 420 20.38 25.10 -31.20
C GLN A 420 20.90 25.67 -29.87
N ARG A 421 20.06 26.38 -29.12
CA ARG A 421 20.39 26.93 -27.79
C ARG A 421 19.88 26.06 -26.64
N LYS A 422 19.22 24.95 -26.96
CA LYS A 422 18.65 24.01 -25.98
C LYS A 422 19.39 22.68 -26.07
N SER A 423 19.45 21.96 -24.96
CA SER A 423 19.79 20.53 -24.94
C SER A 423 18.58 19.69 -25.31
N LEU A 424 18.82 18.51 -25.90
CA LEU A 424 17.77 17.60 -26.36
C LEU A 424 17.65 16.40 -25.43
N ARG A 425 16.48 16.23 -24.82
CA ARG A 425 16.10 15.00 -24.11
C ARG A 425 14.89 14.38 -24.79
N VAL A 426 14.78 13.07 -24.72
CA VAL A 426 13.65 12.32 -25.27
C VAL A 426 13.19 11.31 -24.25
N HIS A 427 11.90 11.30 -23.96
CA HIS A 427 11.25 10.24 -23.20
C HIS A 427 10.68 9.20 -24.16
N CYS A 428 11.09 7.94 -24.00
CA CYS A 428 10.52 6.81 -24.72
C CYS A 428 9.02 6.70 -24.41
N CYS A 429 8.25 6.17 -25.36
CA CYS A 429 6.82 5.94 -25.13
C CYS A 429 6.60 4.80 -24.13
N GLU A 430 5.64 4.98 -23.23
CA GLU A 430 5.28 3.96 -22.23
C GLU A 430 4.37 2.86 -22.78
N TYR A 431 3.68 3.13 -23.89
CA TYR A 431 2.71 2.23 -24.49
C TYR A 431 3.14 1.84 -25.90
N ILE A 432 2.85 0.60 -26.30
CA ILE A 432 3.04 0.04 -27.64
C ILE A 432 1.70 -0.54 -28.09
N GLY A 433 0.87 0.33 -28.68
CA GLY A 433 -0.52 0.00 -29.00
C GLY A 433 -1.31 -0.36 -27.74
N GLU A 434 -1.69 -1.63 -27.61
CA GLU A 434 -2.47 -2.18 -26.48
C GLU A 434 -1.59 -2.71 -25.33
N ASN A 435 -0.27 -2.71 -25.50
CA ASN A 435 0.67 -3.30 -24.55
C ASN A 435 1.52 -2.21 -23.89
N LEU A 436 2.08 -2.51 -22.72
CA LEU A 436 3.12 -1.68 -22.12
C LEU A 436 4.43 -1.86 -22.89
N PHE A 437 5.23 -0.80 -22.96
CA PHE A 437 6.66 -0.90 -23.22
C PHE A 437 7.31 -1.63 -22.04
N ASP A 438 7.83 -2.83 -22.27
CA ASP A 438 8.33 -3.70 -21.20
C ASP A 438 9.48 -4.58 -21.70
N LEU A 439 10.71 -4.15 -21.40
CA LEU A 439 11.93 -4.88 -21.76
C LEU A 439 12.18 -6.07 -20.83
N CYS A 440 11.62 -6.03 -19.62
CA CYS A 440 11.68 -7.09 -18.62
C CYS A 440 10.51 -8.09 -18.72
N SER A 441 9.62 -7.94 -19.72
CA SER A 441 8.42 -8.76 -19.84
C SER A 441 8.76 -10.24 -19.93
N GLN A 442 8.03 -11.13 -19.26
CA GLN A 442 8.21 -12.58 -19.44
C GLN A 442 7.81 -13.04 -20.86
N TYR A 443 7.01 -12.26 -21.58
CA TYR A 443 6.51 -12.58 -22.91
C TYR A 443 7.49 -12.12 -24.01
N PRO A 444 8.09 -13.05 -24.79
CA PRO A 444 9.09 -12.69 -25.81
C PRO A 444 8.60 -11.69 -26.85
N ASP A 445 7.32 -11.77 -27.25
CA ASP A 445 6.74 -10.87 -28.25
C ASP A 445 6.58 -9.42 -27.74
N ILE A 446 6.38 -9.23 -26.43
CA ILE A 446 6.36 -7.89 -25.82
C ILE A 446 7.77 -7.33 -25.73
N ARG A 447 8.74 -8.15 -25.29
CA ARG A 447 10.15 -7.75 -25.24
C ARG A 447 10.67 -7.34 -26.62
N ALA A 448 10.44 -8.17 -27.65
CA ALA A 448 10.90 -7.91 -29.00
C ALA A 448 10.35 -6.58 -29.56
N ARG A 449 9.05 -6.32 -29.36
CA ARG A 449 8.42 -5.05 -29.76
C ARG A 449 8.96 -3.86 -28.98
N SER A 450 9.27 -4.03 -27.69
CA SER A 450 9.85 -2.98 -26.84
C SER A 450 11.28 -2.63 -27.29
N VAL A 451 12.09 -3.63 -27.63
CA VAL A 451 13.42 -3.43 -28.22
C VAL A 451 13.33 -2.71 -29.56
N GLU A 452 12.44 -3.14 -30.45
CA GLU A 452 12.23 -2.47 -31.74
C GLU A 452 11.81 -1.01 -31.55
N THR A 453 10.87 -0.75 -30.63
CA THR A 453 10.38 0.59 -30.33
C THR A 453 11.49 1.48 -29.77
N LEU A 454 12.29 0.97 -28.83
CA LEU A 454 13.43 1.73 -28.28
C LEU A 454 14.48 2.04 -29.36
N GLN A 455 14.75 1.09 -30.26
CA GLN A 455 15.66 1.33 -31.39
C GLN A 455 15.10 2.40 -32.35
N GLN A 456 13.79 2.43 -32.59
CA GLN A 456 13.15 3.50 -33.36
C GLN A 456 13.28 4.86 -32.66
N VAL A 457 13.08 4.92 -31.35
CA VAL A 457 13.29 6.14 -30.55
C VAL A 457 14.74 6.61 -30.67
N ILE A 458 15.73 5.73 -30.50
CA ILE A 458 17.16 6.05 -30.69
C ILE A 458 17.40 6.65 -32.08
N ASN A 459 16.86 6.03 -33.12
CA ASN A 459 17.01 6.50 -34.49
C ASN A 459 16.43 7.91 -34.67
N ARG A 460 15.24 8.17 -34.15
CA ARG A 460 14.56 9.47 -34.22
C ARG A 460 15.26 10.54 -33.39
N THR A 461 15.74 10.20 -32.21
CA THR A 461 16.52 11.11 -31.36
C THR A 461 17.82 11.53 -32.05
N SER A 462 18.50 10.58 -32.70
CA SER A 462 19.72 10.87 -33.48
C SER A 462 19.42 11.84 -34.63
N GLU A 463 18.34 11.64 -35.39
CA GLU A 463 17.91 12.58 -36.44
C GLU A 463 17.49 13.95 -35.88
N LEU A 464 16.79 13.98 -34.75
CA LEU A 464 16.34 15.21 -34.10
C LEU A 464 17.53 16.03 -33.57
N SER A 465 18.61 15.38 -33.15
CA SER A 465 19.82 16.03 -32.62
C SER A 465 20.49 16.98 -33.61
N GLU A 466 20.27 16.82 -34.93
CA GLU A 466 20.78 17.72 -35.96
C GLU A 466 20.28 19.17 -35.83
N TYR A 467 19.19 19.39 -35.09
CA TYR A 467 18.59 20.70 -34.84
C TYR A 467 18.99 21.31 -33.49
N PHE A 468 19.70 20.54 -32.65
CA PHE A 468 20.15 20.94 -31.32
C PHE A 468 21.67 21.02 -31.30
N ASN A 469 22.24 21.76 -30.33
CA ASN A 469 23.69 21.79 -30.11
C ASN A 469 24.07 20.81 -28.99
N ASP A 470 23.66 19.56 -29.15
CA ASP A 470 23.84 18.48 -28.18
C ASP A 470 24.52 17.29 -28.87
N GLU A 471 25.81 17.08 -28.57
CA GLU A 471 26.60 16.04 -29.22
C GLU A 471 26.15 14.63 -28.83
N THR A 472 25.56 14.48 -27.64
CA THR A 472 25.09 13.18 -27.11
C THR A 472 23.73 13.35 -26.44
N PRO A 473 22.63 13.43 -27.21
CA PRO A 473 21.29 13.47 -26.65
C PRO A 473 21.02 12.24 -25.77
N LEU A 474 20.32 12.47 -24.66
CA LEU A 474 19.99 11.45 -23.67
C LEU A 474 18.53 11.03 -23.83
N ILE A 475 18.28 9.72 -23.71
CA ILE A 475 16.95 9.12 -23.85
C ILE A 475 16.53 8.47 -22.54
N VAL A 476 15.43 8.95 -21.95
CA VAL A 476 14.78 8.32 -20.80
C VAL A 476 13.92 7.16 -21.29
N PHE A 477 13.97 6.03 -20.60
CA PHE A 477 13.05 4.91 -20.84
C PHE A 477 12.69 4.19 -19.55
N ASN A 478 11.47 3.64 -19.53
CA ASN A 478 10.99 2.80 -18.44
C ASN A 478 11.47 1.36 -18.71
N VAL A 479 11.94 0.65 -17.69
CA VAL A 479 12.46 -0.73 -17.90
C VAL A 479 11.34 -1.76 -18.09
N GLY A 480 10.13 -1.45 -17.60
CA GLY A 480 9.00 -2.37 -17.55
C GLY A 480 8.91 -3.10 -16.21
N ALA A 481 8.77 -4.43 -16.24
CA ALA A 481 8.58 -5.26 -15.05
C ALA A 481 7.31 -4.92 -14.25
N MET A 482 6.21 -4.71 -14.97
CA MET A 482 4.91 -4.30 -14.42
C MET A 482 3.88 -5.40 -14.62
N SER A 483 3.13 -5.74 -13.58
CA SER A 483 2.08 -6.77 -13.69
C SER A 483 0.82 -6.46 -12.89
N LEU A 484 -0.28 -7.11 -13.28
CA LEU A 484 -1.54 -7.10 -12.53
C LEU A 484 -1.57 -8.19 -11.44
N ALA A 485 -0.53 -9.02 -11.34
CA ALA A 485 -0.47 -10.10 -10.37
C ALA A 485 -0.12 -9.54 -8.97
N LYS A 486 -0.85 -10.00 -7.94
CA LYS A 486 -0.68 -9.54 -6.55
C LYS A 486 0.51 -10.19 -5.81
N ASP A 487 0.95 -11.37 -6.25
CA ASP A 487 2.02 -12.14 -5.60
C ASP A 487 3.27 -12.23 -6.49
N VAL A 488 4.41 -11.84 -5.90
CA VAL A 488 5.76 -11.78 -6.50
C VAL A 488 6.34 -13.16 -6.88
N ARG A 489 5.67 -14.25 -6.51
CA ARG A 489 6.20 -15.61 -6.75
C ARG A 489 6.15 -16.08 -8.21
N ASP A 490 5.50 -15.33 -9.11
CA ASP A 490 5.23 -15.75 -10.50
C ASP A 490 5.81 -14.82 -11.59
N THR A 491 6.77 -13.93 -11.28
CA THR A 491 7.51 -13.18 -12.33
C THR A 491 9.00 -13.15 -12.04
N GLU A 492 9.72 -14.23 -12.29
CA GLU A 492 11.18 -14.19 -12.40
C GLU A 492 11.55 -13.24 -13.55
N ILE A 493 12.12 -12.08 -13.22
CA ILE A 493 12.67 -11.15 -14.21
C ILE A 493 14.02 -11.72 -14.65
N ASP A 494 14.17 -11.95 -15.96
CA ASP A 494 15.46 -12.36 -16.54
C ASP A 494 16.36 -11.13 -16.72
N VAL A 495 16.95 -10.68 -15.60
CA VAL A 495 17.86 -9.53 -15.53
C VAL A 495 19.04 -9.67 -16.50
N PRO A 496 19.74 -10.84 -16.60
CA PRO A 496 20.79 -11.02 -17.57
C PRO A 496 20.35 -10.81 -19.03
N GLU A 497 19.16 -11.31 -19.40
CA GLU A 497 18.61 -11.09 -20.73
C GLU A 497 18.29 -9.61 -20.97
N PHE A 498 17.69 -8.92 -20.01
CA PHE A 498 17.44 -7.48 -20.10
C PHE A 498 18.74 -6.70 -20.37
N TYR A 499 19.80 -6.95 -19.61
CA TYR A 499 21.09 -6.27 -19.81
C TYR A 499 21.72 -6.60 -21.18
N ARG A 500 21.59 -7.85 -21.64
CA ARG A 500 22.04 -8.26 -22.97
C ARG A 500 21.32 -7.47 -24.07
N LEU A 501 19.99 -7.33 -23.98
CA LEU A 501 19.18 -6.59 -24.96
C LEU A 501 19.60 -5.12 -25.03
N ILE A 502 19.89 -4.48 -23.90
CA ILE A 502 20.40 -3.10 -23.86
C ILE A 502 21.77 -2.99 -24.55
N GLY A 503 22.64 -3.98 -24.37
CA GLY A 503 23.96 -4.03 -25.01
C GLY A 503 23.94 -4.25 -26.53
N GLU A 504 22.83 -4.72 -27.09
CA GLU A 504 22.68 -5.00 -28.53
C GLU A 504 22.09 -3.84 -29.35
N LEU A 505 21.59 -2.79 -28.69
CA LEU A 505 21.04 -1.61 -29.36
C LEU A 505 22.14 -0.81 -30.07
N ASP A 506 21.86 -0.37 -31.29
CA ASP A 506 22.70 0.61 -31.99
C ASP A 506 22.39 2.01 -31.46
N LEU A 507 23.21 2.46 -30.51
CA LEU A 507 23.02 3.74 -29.81
C LEU A 507 23.30 4.97 -30.68
N LYS A 508 23.93 4.82 -31.86
CA LYS A 508 24.36 5.96 -32.69
C LYS A 508 25.15 7.00 -31.88
N ASN A 509 24.70 8.26 -31.87
CA ASN A 509 25.25 9.34 -31.06
C ASN A 509 24.46 9.58 -29.75
N THR A 510 23.62 8.64 -29.32
CA THR A 510 22.75 8.81 -28.14
C THR A 510 23.29 8.05 -26.92
N LYS A 511 22.73 8.34 -25.74
CA LYS A 511 22.91 7.53 -24.53
C LYS A 511 21.57 7.26 -23.87
N LEU A 512 21.45 6.11 -23.21
CA LEU A 512 20.23 5.69 -22.53
C LEU A 512 20.28 6.04 -21.05
N MET A 513 19.10 6.34 -20.51
CA MET A 513 18.84 6.63 -19.11
C MET A 513 17.64 5.79 -18.67
N ALA A 514 17.88 4.76 -17.88
CA ALA A 514 16.78 4.02 -17.28
C ALA A 514 16.17 4.85 -16.14
N GLN A 515 14.84 4.98 -16.11
CA GLN A 515 14.14 5.66 -15.02
C GLN A 515 13.96 4.69 -13.85
N ASN A 516 14.13 5.15 -12.61
CA ASN A 516 13.64 4.39 -11.44
C ASN A 516 12.12 4.31 -11.51
N MET A 517 11.55 3.17 -11.13
CA MET A 517 10.13 2.90 -11.29
C MET A 517 9.37 3.06 -9.96
N PRO A 518 8.07 3.39 -9.98
CA PRO A 518 7.25 3.40 -8.79
C PRO A 518 6.74 1.99 -8.45
N PRO A 519 6.37 1.71 -7.18
CA PRO A 519 5.86 0.40 -6.78
C PRO A 519 4.44 0.13 -7.29
N ASN A 520 3.63 1.17 -7.51
CA ASN A 520 2.22 1.06 -7.90
C ASN A 520 1.84 1.99 -9.06
N PRO A 521 2.43 1.85 -10.26
CA PRO A 521 2.15 2.75 -11.37
C PRO A 521 0.73 2.63 -11.91
N TRP A 522 0.28 3.67 -12.60
CA TRP A 522 -1.05 3.75 -13.21
C TRP A 522 -0.99 3.60 -14.73
N TYR A 523 -1.39 2.43 -15.23
CA TYR A 523 -1.45 2.15 -16.67
C TYR A 523 -2.86 1.79 -17.11
N PHE A 524 -3.28 2.34 -18.26
CA PHE A 524 -4.62 2.12 -18.82
C PHE A 524 -5.78 2.44 -17.86
N GLY A 525 -5.57 3.36 -16.91
CA GLY A 525 -6.55 3.74 -15.89
C GLY A 525 -6.72 2.73 -14.75
N GLY A 526 -5.89 1.68 -14.70
CA GLY A 526 -5.79 0.74 -13.58
C GLY A 526 -4.43 0.84 -12.90
N GLN A 527 -4.36 0.44 -11.62
CA GLN A 527 -3.11 0.35 -10.89
C GLN A 527 -2.43 -1.00 -11.16
N TRP A 528 -1.13 -0.97 -11.44
CA TRP A 528 -0.28 -2.13 -11.66
C TRP A 528 0.74 -2.23 -10.53
N LYS A 529 1.46 -3.34 -10.44
CA LYS A 529 2.55 -3.55 -9.48
C LYS A 529 3.90 -3.55 -10.20
N GLY A 530 4.82 -2.74 -9.69
CA GLY A 530 6.22 -2.73 -10.11
C GLY A 530 7.04 -3.74 -9.33
N HIS A 531 7.93 -4.44 -10.04
CA HIS A 531 8.74 -5.54 -9.50
C HIS A 531 10.24 -5.35 -9.69
N TYR A 532 10.68 -4.25 -10.32
CA TYR A 532 12.08 -4.00 -10.63
C TYR A 532 12.37 -2.50 -10.70
N PHE A 533 13.62 -2.12 -10.46
CA PHE A 533 14.10 -0.73 -10.43
C PHE A 533 13.41 0.11 -9.33
N LEU A 534 13.12 -0.55 -8.20
CA LEU A 534 12.62 0.07 -6.98
C LEU A 534 13.76 0.36 -5.99
N GLU A 535 14.78 -0.49 -5.98
CA GLU A 535 15.91 -0.41 -5.05
C GLU A 535 17.12 0.27 -5.69
N ALA A 536 17.87 1.08 -4.92
CA ALA A 536 19.03 1.80 -5.45
C ALA A 536 20.08 0.85 -6.04
N GLN A 537 20.25 -0.34 -5.44
CA GLN A 537 21.23 -1.33 -5.90
C GLN A 537 20.91 -1.87 -7.29
N GLU A 538 19.62 -2.08 -7.62
CA GLU A 538 19.21 -2.56 -8.95
C GLU A 538 19.61 -1.57 -10.05
N LEU A 539 19.45 -0.27 -9.79
CA LEU A 539 19.85 0.80 -10.70
C LEU A 539 21.37 0.91 -10.84
N ILE A 540 22.10 0.75 -9.74
CA ILE A 540 23.57 0.74 -9.74
C ILE A 540 24.09 -0.43 -10.57
N ASP A 541 23.57 -1.63 -10.33
CA ASP A 541 23.94 -2.85 -11.06
C ASP A 541 23.70 -2.69 -12.57
N PHE A 542 22.58 -2.08 -12.96
CA PHE A 542 22.30 -1.76 -14.36
C PHE A 542 23.34 -0.82 -14.96
N CYS A 543 23.68 0.26 -14.28
CA CYS A 543 24.68 1.21 -14.75
C CYS A 543 26.06 0.57 -14.91
N GLU A 544 26.48 -0.24 -13.94
CA GLU A 544 27.78 -0.91 -13.96
C GLU A 544 27.85 -1.99 -15.05
N ALA A 545 26.76 -2.73 -15.26
CA ALA A 545 26.70 -3.78 -16.28
C ALA A 545 26.62 -3.22 -17.71
N THR A 546 25.91 -2.11 -17.92
CA THR A 546 25.59 -1.61 -19.27
C THR A 546 26.39 -0.37 -19.69
N GLY A 547 27.03 0.32 -18.74
CA GLY A 547 27.70 1.61 -18.96
C GLY A 547 26.74 2.74 -19.36
N GLN A 548 25.44 2.56 -19.09
CA GLN A 548 24.40 3.57 -19.28
C GLN A 548 24.16 4.36 -17.98
N TYR A 549 23.28 5.34 -18.04
CA TYR A 549 22.96 6.23 -16.93
C TYR A 549 21.54 6.00 -16.43
N ILE A 550 21.14 6.80 -15.44
CA ILE A 550 19.75 6.82 -14.96
C ILE A 550 19.13 8.22 -15.11
N CYS A 551 17.82 8.21 -15.31
CA CYS A 551 16.96 9.34 -15.03
C CYS A 551 16.42 9.15 -13.63
N LEU A 552 16.71 10.08 -12.73
CA LEU A 552 16.19 10.02 -11.37
C LEU A 552 14.85 10.75 -11.33
N ASP A 553 13.79 10.00 -11.15
CA ASP A 553 12.45 10.51 -10.87
C ASP A 553 12.25 10.59 -9.36
N LEU A 554 12.07 11.81 -8.84
CA LEU A 554 11.92 12.04 -7.40
C LEU A 554 10.59 11.54 -6.84
N SER A 555 9.53 11.58 -7.64
CA SER A 555 8.21 11.08 -7.27
C SER A 555 8.26 9.56 -7.14
N HIS A 556 8.85 8.86 -8.11
CA HIS A 556 9.06 7.42 -8.04
C HIS A 556 9.96 7.02 -6.88
N ALA A 557 11.08 7.74 -6.67
CA ALA A 557 12.03 7.46 -5.60
C ALA A 557 11.37 7.57 -4.22
N SER A 558 10.56 8.61 -4.00
CA SER A 558 9.84 8.79 -2.73
C SER A 558 8.85 7.65 -2.48
N MET A 559 8.04 7.28 -3.48
CA MET A 559 7.08 6.18 -3.36
C MET A 559 7.76 4.82 -3.14
N ALA A 560 8.85 4.55 -3.86
CA ALA A 560 9.64 3.33 -3.71
C ALA A 560 10.27 3.23 -2.32
N CYS A 561 10.90 4.31 -1.83
CA CYS A 561 11.47 4.35 -0.48
C CYS A 561 10.40 4.14 0.60
N LEU A 562 9.23 4.75 0.46
CA LEU A 562 8.11 4.54 1.38
C LEU A 562 7.64 3.08 1.38
N HIS A 563 7.50 2.48 0.20
CA HIS A 563 7.06 1.10 0.04
C HIS A 563 8.05 0.09 0.63
N MET A 564 9.34 0.28 0.37
CA MET A 564 10.43 -0.58 0.83
C MET A 564 10.89 -0.26 2.27
N LYS A 565 10.40 0.83 2.85
CA LYS A 565 10.81 1.38 4.16
C LYS A 565 12.30 1.75 4.19
N GLU A 566 12.79 2.33 3.10
CA GLU A 566 14.16 2.83 2.95
C GLU A 566 14.28 4.33 3.23
N ASP A 567 15.47 4.78 3.59
CA ASP A 567 15.77 6.20 3.77
C ASP A 567 15.94 6.90 2.41
N TYR A 568 15.04 7.83 2.10
CA TYR A 568 14.99 8.56 0.84
C TYR A 568 16.29 9.31 0.52
N LEU A 569 16.90 9.97 1.52
CA LEU A 569 18.13 10.74 1.30
C LEU A 569 19.33 9.84 1.01
N SER A 570 19.44 8.70 1.70
CA SER A 570 20.44 7.66 1.42
C SER A 570 20.26 7.06 0.03
N TYR A 571 19.02 6.79 -0.38
CA TYR A 571 18.69 6.33 -1.74
C TYR A 571 19.19 7.32 -2.80
N LEU A 572 18.86 8.61 -2.64
CA LEU A 572 19.32 9.68 -3.53
C LEU A 572 20.84 9.82 -3.59
N ALA A 573 21.52 9.75 -2.44
CA ALA A 573 22.98 9.89 -2.36
C ALA A 573 23.71 8.78 -3.12
N GLN A 574 23.19 7.55 -3.06
CA GLN A 574 23.74 6.39 -3.79
C GLN A 574 23.59 6.53 -5.31
N LEU A 575 22.47 7.09 -5.78
CA LEU A 575 22.16 7.22 -7.21
C LEU A 575 22.75 8.46 -7.88
N LYS A 576 23.12 9.49 -7.10
CA LYS A 576 23.70 10.74 -7.61
C LYS A 576 24.84 10.56 -8.63
N PRO A 577 25.84 9.66 -8.43
CA PRO A 577 26.95 9.50 -9.38
C PRO A 577 26.51 9.04 -10.78
N TYR A 578 25.42 8.27 -10.85
CA TYR A 578 24.89 7.66 -12.07
C TYR A 578 23.82 8.53 -12.75
N THR A 579 23.29 9.52 -12.04
CA THR A 579 22.21 10.41 -12.51
C THR A 579 22.71 11.41 -13.56
N ARG A 580 22.03 11.51 -14.71
CA ARG A 580 22.32 12.50 -15.78
C ARG A 580 21.12 13.35 -16.17
N HIS A 581 19.93 12.92 -15.79
CA HIS A 581 18.69 13.67 -15.92
C HIS A 581 17.82 13.46 -14.67
N ILE A 582 17.00 14.45 -14.31
CA ILE A 582 16.13 14.38 -13.14
C ILE A 582 14.73 14.83 -13.51
N HIS A 583 13.73 13.98 -13.26
CA HIS A 583 12.33 14.37 -13.27
C HIS A 583 11.91 14.80 -11.88
N ILE A 584 11.30 15.98 -11.81
CA ILE A 584 10.89 16.59 -10.56
C ILE A 584 9.37 16.71 -10.55
N ALA A 585 8.76 15.87 -9.74
CA ALA A 585 7.37 15.99 -9.35
C ALA A 585 7.23 15.60 -7.87
N ASP A 586 6.12 15.98 -7.27
CA ASP A 586 5.82 15.59 -5.89
C ASP A 586 5.06 14.26 -5.87
N ALA A 587 5.06 13.57 -4.74
CA ALA A 587 4.38 12.29 -4.57
C ALA A 587 3.62 12.26 -3.25
N LYS A 588 2.43 11.65 -3.23
CA LYS A 588 1.65 11.45 -1.99
C LYS A 588 1.45 9.97 -1.71
N GLY A 589 1.92 9.51 -0.55
CA GLY A 589 1.91 8.09 -0.19
C GLY A 589 2.65 7.22 -1.20
N ALA A 590 2.15 6.00 -1.45
CA ALA A 590 2.78 5.04 -2.37
C ALA A 590 2.10 4.97 -3.75
N GLU A 591 1.15 5.86 -4.04
CA GLU A 591 0.27 5.78 -5.22
C GLU A 591 0.02 7.15 -5.89
N GLY A 592 0.24 8.27 -5.21
CA GLY A 592 -0.02 9.61 -5.69
C GLY A 592 1.14 10.16 -6.51
N GLU A 593 1.42 9.57 -7.67
CA GLU A 593 2.52 9.94 -8.55
C GLU A 593 2.30 11.30 -9.26
N GLY A 594 3.36 12.09 -9.38
CA GLY A 594 3.39 13.23 -10.31
C GLY A 594 2.57 14.45 -9.87
N THR A 595 2.29 14.59 -8.57
CA THR A 595 1.49 15.68 -8.00
C THR A 595 2.23 17.03 -8.04
N GLN A 596 1.51 18.13 -7.83
CA GLN A 596 2.09 19.47 -7.87
C GLN A 596 3.13 19.66 -6.74
N ILE A 597 4.23 20.37 -7.05
CA ILE A 597 5.31 20.62 -6.09
C ILE A 597 4.77 21.28 -4.82
N GLY A 598 5.05 20.69 -3.66
CA GLY A 598 4.65 21.17 -2.35
C GLY A 598 3.27 20.69 -1.89
N THR A 599 2.71 19.69 -2.56
CA THR A 599 1.40 19.09 -2.20
C THR A 599 1.52 17.65 -1.69
N GLY A 600 2.72 17.06 -1.75
CA GLY A 600 3.01 15.71 -1.32
C GLY A 600 4.09 15.64 -0.25
N ASP A 601 4.76 14.49 -0.23
CA ASP A 601 5.64 14.00 0.83
C ASP A 601 7.14 14.06 0.44
N VAL A 602 7.48 14.53 -0.77
CA VAL A 602 8.87 14.54 -1.27
C VAL A 602 9.72 15.57 -0.50
N ASP A 603 10.84 15.12 0.08
CA ASP A 603 11.82 16.02 0.71
C ASP A 603 12.70 16.71 -0.33
N PHE A 604 12.17 17.78 -0.92
CA PHE A 604 12.91 18.62 -1.88
C PHE A 604 14.10 19.35 -1.25
N VAL A 605 14.04 19.70 0.04
CA VAL A 605 15.13 20.43 0.71
C VAL A 605 16.35 19.54 0.86
N GLY A 606 16.18 18.32 1.37
CA GLY A 606 17.23 17.32 1.47
C GLY A 606 17.77 16.92 0.09
N PHE A 607 16.88 16.75 -0.90
CA PHE A 607 17.28 16.53 -2.29
C PHE A 607 18.23 17.62 -2.82
N PHE A 608 17.86 18.90 -2.70
CA PHE A 608 18.71 20.00 -3.18
C PHE A 608 20.05 20.10 -2.44
N GLN A 609 20.12 19.65 -1.19
CA GLN A 609 21.39 19.58 -0.45
C GLN A 609 22.31 18.52 -1.04
N ILE A 610 21.78 17.31 -1.29
CA ILE A 610 22.54 16.19 -1.89
C ILE A 610 23.02 16.56 -3.29
N PHE A 611 22.14 17.16 -4.11
CA PHE A 611 22.43 17.52 -5.51
C PHE A 611 22.89 18.98 -5.68
N SER A 612 23.42 19.62 -4.65
CA SER A 612 23.79 21.06 -4.70
C SER A 612 24.82 21.43 -5.77
N ASP A 613 25.70 20.50 -6.14
CA ASP A 613 26.74 20.61 -7.17
C ASP A 613 26.32 20.00 -8.52
N TYR A 614 25.06 19.58 -8.67
CA TYR A 614 24.56 18.96 -9.89
C TYR A 614 24.49 19.97 -11.05
N THR A 615 25.08 19.59 -12.19
CA THR A 615 25.16 20.41 -13.42
C THR A 615 24.41 19.79 -14.60
N GLY A 616 23.77 18.63 -14.38
CA GLY A 616 22.99 17.93 -15.40
C GLY A 616 21.65 18.60 -15.67
N THR A 617 20.87 17.94 -16.53
CA THR A 617 19.54 18.42 -16.94
C THR A 617 18.44 17.98 -15.99
N TRP A 618 17.37 18.76 -15.89
CA TRP A 618 16.18 18.38 -15.12
C TRP A 618 14.92 19.02 -15.72
N ILE A 619 13.77 18.41 -15.48
CA ILE A 619 12.47 18.95 -15.87
C ILE A 619 11.46 18.84 -14.72
N PRO A 620 10.50 19.78 -14.61
CA PRO A 620 9.29 19.53 -13.84
C PRO A 620 8.39 18.57 -14.63
N GLU A 621 8.22 17.35 -14.15
CA GLU A 621 7.33 16.35 -14.76
C GLU A 621 5.99 16.31 -14.02
N ILE A 622 5.39 17.48 -13.84
CA ILE A 622 4.07 17.54 -13.21
C ILE A 622 3.06 16.92 -14.15
N TRP A 623 2.16 16.13 -13.58
CA TRP A 623 1.06 15.55 -14.32
C TRP A 623 0.29 16.65 -15.06
N GLN A 624 0.26 16.54 -16.39
CA GLN A 624 -0.33 17.53 -17.30
C GLN A 624 0.26 18.95 -17.23
N GLY A 625 1.50 19.10 -16.79
CA GLY A 625 2.16 20.41 -16.66
C GLY A 625 2.20 21.22 -17.96
N HIS A 626 2.10 20.56 -19.12
CA HIS A 626 2.09 21.16 -20.46
C HIS A 626 0.68 21.65 -20.92
N ILE A 627 -0.40 21.18 -20.30
CA ILE A 627 -1.76 21.62 -20.64
C ILE A 627 -1.93 23.12 -20.31
N ASN A 628 -2.81 23.79 -21.06
CA ASN A 628 -3.12 25.21 -20.90
C ASN A 628 -1.88 26.12 -21.00
N ASN A 629 -1.05 25.91 -22.02
CA ASN A 629 0.19 26.66 -22.26
C ASN A 629 1.19 26.56 -21.09
N HIS A 630 1.41 25.34 -20.60
CA HIS A 630 2.42 25.04 -19.58
C HIS A 630 2.14 25.62 -18.18
N GLU A 631 0.87 25.92 -17.85
CA GLU A 631 0.52 26.60 -16.58
C GLU A 631 0.97 25.80 -15.34
N GLY A 632 0.71 24.49 -15.32
CA GLY A 632 1.10 23.62 -14.20
C GLY A 632 2.62 23.53 -14.02
N ALA A 633 3.37 23.47 -15.13
CA ALA A 633 4.82 23.48 -15.11
C ALA A 633 5.38 24.83 -14.61
N LEU A 634 4.76 25.95 -14.99
CA LEU A 634 5.15 27.28 -14.52
C LEU A 634 4.91 27.46 -13.01
N GLU A 635 3.79 26.94 -12.50
CA GLU A 635 3.55 26.92 -11.05
C GLU A 635 4.62 26.10 -10.31
N ALA A 636 4.93 24.91 -10.82
CA ALA A 636 5.96 24.04 -10.28
C ALA A 636 7.34 24.71 -10.20
N LEU A 637 7.75 25.39 -11.29
CA LEU A 637 8.99 26.15 -11.34
C LEU A 637 9.06 27.24 -10.27
N GLY A 638 7.94 27.92 -10.03
CA GLY A 638 7.84 28.94 -8.97
C GLY A 638 8.01 28.36 -7.57
N HIS A 639 7.45 27.17 -7.31
CA HIS A 639 7.61 26.47 -6.03
C HIS A 639 9.05 25.93 -5.85
N LEU A 640 9.63 25.33 -6.89
CA LEU A 640 11.01 24.84 -6.88
C LEU A 640 12.01 25.96 -6.59
N SER A 641 11.80 27.15 -7.15
CA SER A 641 12.67 28.31 -6.89
C SER A 641 12.69 28.69 -5.41
N LYS A 642 11.53 28.65 -4.73
CA LYS A 642 11.43 28.90 -3.28
C LYS A 642 12.13 27.82 -2.46
N LEU A 643 11.87 26.54 -2.77
CA LEU A 643 12.47 25.40 -2.07
C LEU A 643 14.00 25.39 -2.22
N LEU A 644 14.52 25.75 -3.39
CA LEU A 644 15.96 25.91 -3.62
C LEU A 644 16.57 27.06 -2.80
N GLN A 645 15.83 28.16 -2.60
CA GLN A 645 16.30 29.25 -1.73
C GLN A 645 16.30 28.82 -0.25
N GLU A 646 15.29 28.05 0.17
CA GLU A 646 15.20 27.52 1.53
C GLU A 646 16.34 26.54 1.84
N SER A 647 16.67 25.62 0.93
CA SER A 647 17.78 24.69 1.11
C SER A 647 19.12 25.41 1.29
N LYS A 648 19.36 26.49 0.53
CA LYS A 648 20.55 27.35 0.69
C LYS A 648 20.60 28.08 2.04
N LYS A 649 19.46 28.52 2.58
CA LYS A 649 19.37 29.15 3.91
C LYS A 649 19.63 28.15 5.03
N SER A 650 19.10 26.93 4.92
CA SER A 650 19.34 25.85 5.88
C SER A 650 20.82 25.50 6.00
N LEU A 651 21.53 25.37 4.88
CA LEU A 651 22.99 25.14 4.85
C LEU A 651 23.79 26.28 5.51
N PHE A 652 23.30 27.53 5.38
CA PHE A 652 23.91 28.70 6.03
C PHE A 652 23.73 28.70 7.55
N LEU A 653 22.58 28.25 8.06
CA LEU A 653 22.29 28.13 9.50
C LEU A 653 23.10 26.98 10.14
N ASP A 654 23.23 25.85 9.45
CA ASP A 654 24.03 24.71 9.94
C ASP A 654 25.54 25.03 9.97
N SER A 655 26.04 25.75 8.96
CA SER A 655 27.45 26.19 8.92
C SER A 655 27.76 27.32 9.90
N THR A 656 26.77 28.12 10.32
CA THR A 656 26.95 29.12 11.38
C THR A 656 26.89 28.50 12.77
N ASN A 657 26.03 27.50 13.00
CA ASN A 657 26.01 26.73 14.25
C ASN A 657 27.30 25.93 14.48
N ARG A 658 27.86 25.27 13.44
CA ARG A 658 29.18 24.61 13.54
C ARG A 658 30.31 25.60 13.81
N LYS A 659 30.28 26.81 13.23
CA LYS A 659 31.27 27.86 13.50
C LYS A 659 31.16 28.46 14.91
N THR A 660 29.98 28.43 15.53
CA THR A 660 29.83 28.84 16.95
C THR A 660 30.30 27.78 17.93
N GLU A 661 30.24 26.48 17.57
CA GLU A 661 30.82 25.40 18.39
C GLU A 661 32.35 25.36 18.29
N ASP A 662 32.93 25.58 17.11
CA ASP A 662 34.39 25.66 16.93
C ASP A 662 35.03 26.91 17.56
N ALA A 663 34.25 27.96 17.88
CA ALA A 663 34.72 29.18 18.53
C ALA A 663 34.82 29.08 20.07
N LEU A 664 34.47 27.94 20.67
CA LEU A 664 34.44 27.74 22.13
C LEU A 664 35.50 26.76 22.69
N LEU A 665 36.50 26.37 21.89
CA LEU A 665 37.62 25.56 22.36
C LEU A 665 38.89 26.42 22.58
N PRO A 666 39.42 26.55 23.81
CA PRO A 666 40.68 27.24 24.03
C PRO A 666 41.86 26.38 23.57
N SER A 667 42.73 27.00 22.79
CA SER A 667 44.02 26.49 22.32
C SER A 667 44.95 26.12 23.49
N SER A 668 45.46 24.88 23.51
CA SER A 668 46.59 24.49 24.36
C SER A 668 47.81 24.15 23.49
N GLU A 669 48.77 25.08 23.42
CA GLU A 669 50.13 24.80 22.97
C GLU A 669 51.00 24.26 24.11
N SER A 670 51.94 23.41 23.70
CA SER A 670 52.89 22.59 24.45
C SER A 670 53.72 23.29 25.53
N THR A 671 54.12 22.54 26.57
CA THR A 671 55.45 22.69 27.18
C THR A 671 55.93 21.41 27.89
N THR A 672 56.96 20.81 27.28
CA THR A 672 58.18 20.22 27.87
C THR A 672 58.15 19.31 29.11
N ALA A 673 58.73 18.12 28.91
CA ALA A 673 59.18 17.16 29.92
C ALA A 673 60.31 17.66 30.84
N LYS A 674 60.31 17.20 32.11
CA LYS A 674 61.49 16.69 32.83
C LYS A 674 61.20 16.13 34.24
N ASN A 675 61.71 14.92 34.46
CA ASN A 675 62.40 14.39 35.65
C ASN A 675 61.66 13.98 36.95
N ARG A 676 61.75 12.64 37.16
CA ARG A 676 62.39 11.90 38.28
C ARG A 676 61.73 11.78 39.66
N GLU A 677 61.79 10.50 40.11
CA GLU A 677 61.99 10.00 41.50
C GLU A 677 60.78 10.19 42.44
N THR A 678 60.29 9.25 43.25
CA THR A 678 60.71 7.98 43.89
C THR A 678 59.40 7.14 44.07
N GLY A 679 59.31 5.81 44.22
CA GLY A 679 60.05 4.88 45.06
C GLY A 679 59.04 4.11 45.96
N ASN A 680 59.10 2.77 45.89
CA ASN A 680 58.64 1.75 46.87
C ASN A 680 57.17 1.25 46.88
N ILE A 681 56.93 -0.02 46.49
CA ILE A 681 56.91 -1.29 47.29
C ILE A 681 55.55 -1.43 48.02
N GLN A 682 54.69 -2.47 47.90
CA GLN A 682 54.86 -3.93 47.75
C GLN A 682 53.51 -4.59 47.30
N PRO A 683 53.48 -5.89 46.92
CA PRO A 683 52.32 -6.58 46.35
C PRO A 683 51.70 -7.66 47.28
N ARG A 684 50.50 -8.14 46.94
CA ARG A 684 49.84 -9.45 47.20
C ARG A 684 48.37 -9.27 46.80
N GLY A 685 47.69 -10.10 46.04
CA GLY A 685 47.92 -11.42 45.47
C GLY A 685 46.54 -11.93 45.02
N SER A 686 46.55 -12.79 44.00
CA SER A 686 45.43 -13.51 43.34
C SER A 686 44.33 -12.67 42.70
#